data_AF-A0A8I2Z233-F1
#
_entry.id   AF-A0A8I2Z233-F1
#
_cell.length_a   1.000
_cell.length_b   1.000
_cell.length_c   1.000
_cell.angle_alpha   90.00
_cell.angle_beta   90.00
_cell.angle_gamma   90.00
#
_symmetry.space_group_name_H-M   'P 1'
#
loop_
_entity.id
_entity.type
_entity.pdbx_description
1 polymer ?
#
loop_
_entity_poly.entity_id
_entity_poly.type
_entity_poly.pdbx_seq_one_letter_code
_entity_poly.pdbx_strand_id
1 'polypeptide(L)'
;MLDAFEIITTSGVVLWSRSYTQVSSSLINSFISDVFIEEKGANAATRDDQSAATNPPYKTDQHTLKYTFVKELGVIFVAVYRSLLHLSWIDKLVDNIKTLFVNLYGEQLKKPGTSIVDCDKFDNYFDQQIKELEGTTAKPDVHARDQGLLPQQEEAASGNFGDEPPLPPGLHYRGRALQGANEVSSAASTPGATPTVSRPSTPGGSNLVVGKAGPGGKMSRRARKVQNAASSAPVSSGDEASRPRLKTNKSAKKGRKWDDDGMADEDDGVQLDYSTAAKSIASDSDAEPATARSTAVEQIESSTWGSTTSKGQFVLKDLDDEVHSILASAQSKANAEKAAAPSNGLLGSSLNTITGLFRNVVGGKTLTQDDLNKAMKGMEEHLLKKNVAREAAVRLCEGVEKELLGVKTGNFESINTRIQSAMEASLTKMLTPTSSLDLLREIDAITRPSAVSLRSARPYVMSIVGVNGVGKSTNLSKICFFLLQNKYRVLIAAGDTFRSGAVEQLAVHVRNLTELTAREGGKVELYQKGYGKDAAQVARDAVAHAAAGGFDVVLIDTAGRRHNDQRLMSSLEKFANFARPDKILMVGEALVGTDSVAQARNFNAAFGAARGLDGFIISKCDTVGTMVGTLVSLVHATNVPVLFVGVGQHYSDLRNFSVKWAVEKLLSSS
;
A
#
# COMPACT_ATOMS: atom_id res chain seq x y z
N MET A 1 -6.44 1.12 41.89
CA MET A 1 -7.70 1.76 41.50
C MET A 1 -7.90 1.50 40.02
N LEU A 2 -9.13 1.18 39.62
CA LEU A 2 -9.52 1.08 38.21
C LEU A 2 -9.71 2.50 37.66
N ASP A 3 -9.25 2.77 36.43
CA ASP A 3 -9.41 4.09 35.80
C ASP A 3 -10.70 4.16 34.98
N ALA A 4 -10.98 3.13 34.17
CA ALA A 4 -12.25 2.95 33.46
C ALA A 4 -12.55 1.46 33.15
N PHE A 5 -13.82 1.16 32.90
CA PHE A 5 -14.27 -0.10 32.29
C PHE A 5 -15.25 0.23 31.16
N GLU A 6 -15.08 -0.40 30.00
CA GLU A 6 -15.94 -0.23 28.83
C GLU A 6 -16.38 -1.58 28.24
N ILE A 7 -17.62 -1.62 27.79
CA ILE A 7 -18.22 -2.73 27.03
C ILE A 7 -18.56 -2.17 25.66
N ILE A 8 -17.88 -2.68 24.63
CA ILE A 8 -17.92 -2.14 23.26
C ILE A 8 -18.24 -3.24 22.26
N THR A 9 -18.85 -2.91 21.13
CA THR A 9 -19.01 -3.84 20.02
C THR A 9 -17.75 -3.91 19.15
N THR A 10 -17.61 -4.97 18.35
CA THR A 10 -16.63 -5.06 17.26
C THR A 10 -16.82 -4.00 16.17
N SER A 11 -18.00 -3.36 16.11
CA SER A 11 -18.28 -2.19 15.27
C SER A 11 -17.92 -0.84 15.93
N GLY A 12 -17.33 -0.84 17.14
CA GLY A 12 -16.89 0.37 17.84
C GLY A 12 -17.98 1.15 18.56
N VAL A 13 -19.16 0.56 18.79
CA VAL A 13 -20.25 1.17 19.56
C VAL A 13 -20.07 0.84 21.04
N VAL A 14 -20.03 1.87 21.90
CA VAL A 14 -20.03 1.68 23.35
C VAL A 14 -21.43 1.29 23.81
N LEU A 15 -21.57 0.10 24.39
CA LEU A 15 -22.82 -0.41 24.96
C LEU A 15 -23.01 0.01 26.42
N TRP A 16 -21.91 0.13 27.16
CA TRP A 16 -21.88 0.61 28.54
C TRP A 16 -20.44 1.03 28.90
N SER A 17 -20.29 2.06 29.74
CA SER A 17 -18.99 2.49 30.26
C SER A 17 -19.08 3.07 31.67
N ARG A 18 -18.00 2.90 32.45
CA ARG A 18 -17.84 3.42 33.81
C ARG A 18 -16.44 3.96 33.98
N SER A 19 -16.32 5.27 34.16
CA SER A 19 -15.03 5.95 34.24
C SER A 19 -14.86 6.63 35.59
N TYR A 20 -13.79 6.26 36.30
CA TYR A 20 -13.41 6.84 37.60
C TYR A 20 -12.37 7.95 37.42
N THR A 21 -11.61 7.93 36.32
CA THR A 21 -10.70 9.00 35.90
C THR A 21 -10.92 9.32 34.42
N GLN A 22 -10.43 10.47 33.95
CA GLN A 22 -10.52 10.84 32.54
C GLN A 22 -9.51 10.05 31.70
N VAL A 23 -9.99 8.96 31.08
CA VAL A 23 -9.25 8.19 30.09
C VAL A 23 -9.45 8.80 28.70
N SER A 24 -8.37 8.93 27.92
CA SER A 24 -8.46 9.45 26.55
C SER A 24 -9.08 8.42 25.61
N SER A 25 -10.12 8.79 24.85
CA SER A 25 -10.75 7.92 23.84
C SER A 25 -9.80 7.43 22.76
N SER A 26 -8.69 8.14 22.50
CA SER A 26 -7.60 7.68 21.64
C SER A 26 -6.95 6.39 22.11
N LEU A 27 -6.86 6.14 23.42
CA LEU A 27 -6.26 4.91 23.99
C LEU A 27 -7.05 3.67 23.57
N ILE A 28 -8.38 3.76 23.64
CA ILE A 28 -9.30 2.66 23.36
C ILE A 28 -9.45 2.48 21.86
N ASN A 29 -9.48 3.58 21.09
CA ASN A 29 -9.43 3.53 19.63
C ASN A 29 -8.11 2.90 19.11
N SER A 30 -6.96 3.20 19.72
CA SER A 30 -5.68 2.56 19.40
C SER A 30 -5.64 1.08 19.80
N PHE A 31 -6.19 0.72 20.96
CA PHE A 31 -6.35 -0.69 21.33
C PHE A 31 -7.20 -1.46 20.31
N ILE A 32 -8.33 -0.90 19.88
CA ILE A 32 -9.20 -1.50 18.85
C ILE A 32 -8.45 -1.62 17.53
N SER A 33 -7.73 -0.57 17.09
CA SER A 33 -6.95 -0.63 15.85
C SER A 33 -5.89 -1.72 15.91
N ASP A 34 -5.07 -1.73 16.96
CA ASP A 34 -3.86 -2.56 16.99
C ASP A 34 -4.19 -4.04 17.20
N VAL A 35 -5.22 -4.34 18.01
CA VAL A 35 -5.58 -5.71 18.42
C VAL A 35 -6.62 -6.35 17.50
N PHE A 36 -7.59 -5.58 16.99
CA PHE A 36 -8.71 -6.14 16.21
C PHE A 36 -8.75 -5.72 14.73
N ILE A 37 -8.00 -4.69 14.32
CA ILE A 37 -8.00 -4.20 12.92
C ILE A 37 -6.66 -4.50 12.21
N GLU A 38 -5.53 -4.23 12.87
CA GLU A 38 -4.18 -4.33 12.27
C GLU A 38 -3.42 -5.61 12.63
N GLU A 39 -3.89 -6.40 13.61
CA GLU A 39 -3.21 -7.60 14.17
C GLU A 39 -1.71 -7.39 14.48
N LYS A 40 -1.30 -6.19 14.92
CA LYS A 40 0.11 -5.85 15.20
C LYS A 40 0.59 -6.41 16.54
N GLY A 41 0.69 -7.72 16.62
CA GLY A 41 1.28 -8.43 17.76
C GLY A 41 1.42 -9.93 17.50
N ALA A 42 2.15 -10.64 18.36
CA ALA A 42 2.31 -12.10 18.29
C ALA A 42 1.04 -12.88 18.74
N ASN A 43 -0.14 -12.28 18.56
CA ASN A 43 -1.41 -12.71 19.16
C ASN A 43 -2.31 -13.43 18.13
N ALA A 44 -1.74 -14.36 17.36
CA ALA A 44 -2.48 -15.27 16.47
C ALA A 44 -3.32 -16.33 17.23
N ALA A 45 -3.82 -15.97 18.42
CA ALA A 45 -4.37 -16.88 19.42
C ALA A 45 -5.43 -16.23 20.34
N THR A 46 -6.08 -15.13 19.94
CA THR A 46 -7.39 -14.76 20.51
C THR A 46 -8.43 -15.81 20.12
N ARG A 47 -8.40 -16.94 20.84
CA ARG A 47 -9.34 -18.05 20.69
C ARG A 47 -10.62 -17.73 21.44
N ASP A 48 -11.72 -18.22 20.90
CA ASP A 48 -13.05 -18.01 21.46
C ASP A 48 -13.13 -18.44 22.94
N ASP A 49 -13.88 -17.65 23.69
CA ASP A 49 -14.37 -17.90 25.05
C ASP A 49 -13.35 -18.00 26.20
N GLN A 50 -12.08 -17.65 26.00
CA GLN A 50 -11.09 -17.71 27.08
C GLN A 50 -11.19 -16.59 28.12
N SER A 51 -10.69 -16.89 29.33
CA SER A 51 -10.55 -15.96 30.47
C SER A 51 -9.62 -14.79 30.15
N ALA A 52 -9.91 -13.60 30.70
CA ALA A 52 -9.02 -12.44 30.65
C ALA A 52 -7.59 -12.70 31.14
N ALA A 53 -7.38 -13.76 31.95
CA ALA A 53 -6.06 -14.21 32.40
C ALA A 53 -5.17 -14.75 31.26
N THR A 54 -5.74 -15.35 30.19
CA THR A 54 -4.96 -15.89 29.07
C THR A 54 -4.68 -14.86 27.98
N ASN A 55 -5.49 -13.80 27.90
CA ASN A 55 -5.25 -12.69 26.98
C ASN A 55 -4.06 -11.84 27.48
N PRO A 56 -3.04 -11.59 26.63
CA PRO A 56 -1.91 -10.74 27.01
C PRO A 56 -2.39 -9.29 27.19
N PRO A 57 -1.97 -8.60 28.27
CA PRO A 57 -2.38 -7.22 28.51
C PRO A 57 -1.82 -6.29 27.42
N TYR A 58 -2.68 -5.47 26.83
CA TYR A 58 -2.25 -4.40 25.92
C TYR A 58 -1.69 -3.24 26.77
N LYS A 59 -0.50 -2.75 26.43
CA LYS A 59 0.23 -1.77 27.24
C LYS A 59 0.57 -0.54 26.42
N THR A 60 0.25 0.62 26.98
CA THR A 60 0.65 1.94 26.50
C THR A 60 1.40 2.65 27.63
N ASP A 61 2.20 3.68 27.33
CA ASP A 61 3.19 4.29 28.24
C ASP A 61 2.71 4.60 29.68
N GLN A 62 1.40 4.87 29.86
CA GLN A 62 0.82 5.16 31.18
C GLN A 62 -0.27 4.17 31.64
N HIS A 63 -0.86 3.38 30.74
CA HIS A 63 -2.03 2.55 31.02
C HIS A 63 -1.87 1.12 30.49
N THR A 64 -2.40 0.16 31.24
CA THR A 64 -2.52 -1.25 30.88
C THR A 64 -4.00 -1.58 30.72
N LEU A 65 -4.32 -2.28 29.64
CA LEU A 65 -5.65 -2.74 29.30
C LEU A 65 -5.71 -4.26 29.42
N LYS A 66 -6.71 -4.75 30.16
CA LYS A 66 -7.07 -6.16 30.24
C LYS A 66 -8.43 -6.37 29.61
N TYR A 67 -8.59 -7.44 28.84
CA TYR A 67 -9.77 -7.62 27.99
C TYR A 67 -10.19 -9.08 27.80
N THR A 68 -11.47 -9.27 27.49
CA THR A 68 -12.02 -10.52 26.92
C THR A 68 -13.05 -10.17 25.85
N PHE A 69 -13.43 -11.13 25.01
CA PHE A 69 -14.39 -10.93 23.93
C PHE A 69 -15.35 -12.12 23.80
N VAL A 70 -16.51 -11.86 23.19
CA VAL A 70 -17.56 -12.85 22.91
C VAL A 70 -17.96 -12.71 21.44
N LYS A 71 -17.38 -13.57 20.60
CA LYS A 71 -17.53 -13.50 19.13
C LYS A 71 -18.95 -13.72 18.64
N GLU A 72 -19.73 -14.59 19.30
CA GLU A 72 -21.15 -14.80 18.96
C GLU A 72 -22.00 -13.53 19.03
N LEU A 73 -21.63 -12.59 19.91
CA LEU A 73 -22.34 -11.33 20.13
C LEU A 73 -21.60 -10.12 19.54
N GLY A 74 -20.35 -10.30 19.10
CA GLY A 74 -19.48 -9.20 18.68
C GLY A 74 -19.21 -8.18 19.79
N VAL A 75 -19.07 -8.63 21.05
CA VAL A 75 -18.85 -7.74 22.22
C VAL A 75 -17.47 -7.96 22.82
N ILE A 76 -16.82 -6.87 23.21
CA ILE A 76 -15.50 -6.80 23.85
C ILE A 76 -15.66 -6.10 25.19
N PHE A 77 -15.02 -6.64 26.23
CA PHE A 77 -14.99 -6.10 27.59
C PHE A 77 -13.57 -5.63 27.88
N VAL A 78 -13.41 -4.36 28.28
CA VAL A 78 -12.10 -3.71 28.44
C VAL A 78 -12.02 -3.04 29.81
N ALA A 79 -11.01 -3.40 30.61
CA ALA A 79 -10.67 -2.75 31.86
C ALA A 79 -9.35 -1.97 31.73
N VAL A 80 -9.37 -0.69 32.07
CA VAL A 80 -8.25 0.25 31.96
C VAL A 80 -7.73 0.62 33.34
N TYR A 81 -6.43 0.47 33.57
CA TYR A 81 -5.78 0.88 34.82
C TYR A 81 -4.32 1.30 34.59
N ARG A 82 -3.76 2.16 35.46
CA ARG A 82 -2.35 2.59 35.35
C ARG A 82 -1.36 1.43 35.38
N SER A 83 -0.40 1.43 34.46
CA SER A 83 0.62 0.36 34.31
C SER A 83 1.52 0.14 35.54
N LEU A 84 1.59 1.10 36.46
CA LEU A 84 2.33 1.02 37.73
C LEU A 84 1.57 0.24 38.83
N LEU A 85 0.30 -0.11 38.62
CA LEU A 85 -0.55 -0.79 39.60
C LEU A 85 -0.84 -2.23 39.15
N HIS A 86 -0.53 -3.22 39.98
CA HIS A 86 -0.87 -4.61 39.73
C HIS A 86 -2.19 -4.98 40.43
N LEU A 87 -3.31 -4.97 39.70
CA LEU A 87 -4.62 -5.37 40.21
C LEU A 87 -4.81 -6.88 40.07
N SER A 88 -4.54 -7.66 41.12
CA SER A 88 -4.64 -9.14 41.11
C SER A 88 -6.06 -9.68 40.86
N TRP A 89 -7.08 -8.86 41.06
CA TRP A 89 -8.49 -9.20 40.81
C TRP A 89 -9.00 -8.80 39.42
N ILE A 90 -8.21 -8.10 38.58
CA ILE A 90 -8.72 -7.51 37.34
C ILE A 90 -9.23 -8.56 36.34
N ASP A 91 -8.53 -9.68 36.22
CA ASP A 91 -8.91 -10.76 35.31
C ASP A 91 -10.25 -11.38 35.74
N LYS A 92 -10.46 -11.55 37.05
CA LYS A 92 -11.73 -12.01 37.63
C LYS A 92 -12.87 -11.01 37.43
N LEU A 93 -12.61 -9.70 37.55
CA LEU A 93 -13.62 -8.69 37.27
C LEU A 93 -14.08 -8.78 35.82
N VAL A 94 -13.15 -8.80 34.86
CA VAL A 94 -13.45 -8.83 33.43
C VAL A 94 -14.27 -10.08 33.07
N ASP A 95 -13.91 -11.25 33.62
CA ASP A 95 -14.64 -12.50 33.40
C ASP A 95 -16.04 -12.50 34.07
N ASN A 96 -16.16 -12.05 35.33
CA ASN A 96 -17.45 -11.96 36.03
C ASN A 96 -18.42 -11.02 35.30
N ILE A 97 -17.93 -9.85 34.86
CA ILE A 97 -18.72 -8.86 34.12
C ILE A 97 -19.12 -9.39 32.74
N LYS A 98 -18.24 -10.12 32.04
CA LYS A 98 -18.61 -10.86 30.82
C LYS A 98 -19.79 -11.80 31.08
N THR A 99 -19.71 -12.67 32.10
CA THR A 99 -20.78 -13.63 32.39
C THR A 99 -22.10 -12.95 32.76
N LEU A 100 -22.05 -11.91 33.61
CA LEU A 100 -23.26 -11.15 33.99
C LEU A 100 -23.91 -10.45 32.80
N PHE A 101 -23.13 -9.75 31.98
CA PHE A 101 -23.65 -8.99 30.84
C PHE A 101 -24.24 -9.90 29.76
N VAL A 102 -23.57 -11.03 29.45
CA VAL A 102 -24.07 -12.02 28.48
C VAL A 102 -25.38 -12.64 28.94
N ASN A 103 -25.51 -12.97 30.23
CA ASN A 103 -26.74 -13.55 30.78
C ASN A 103 -27.92 -12.56 30.81
N LEU A 104 -27.66 -11.27 31.04
CA LEU A 104 -28.71 -10.24 31.13
C LEU A 104 -29.15 -9.68 29.77
N TYR A 105 -28.20 -9.50 28.84
CA TYR A 105 -28.43 -8.77 27.58
C TYR A 105 -28.15 -9.57 26.31
N GLY A 106 -27.64 -10.81 26.41
CA GLY A 106 -27.28 -11.65 25.26
C GLY A 106 -28.44 -11.93 24.29
N GLU A 107 -29.67 -12.12 24.80
CA GLU A 107 -30.85 -12.29 23.94
C GLU A 107 -31.27 -11.01 23.20
N GLN A 108 -30.98 -9.84 23.77
CA GLN A 108 -31.29 -8.55 23.15
C GLN A 108 -30.31 -8.26 22.02
N LEU A 109 -29.02 -8.53 22.25
CA LEU A 109 -27.94 -8.40 21.27
C LEU A 109 -28.10 -9.36 20.07
N LYS A 110 -28.74 -10.52 20.26
CA LYS A 110 -29.05 -11.46 19.16
C LYS A 110 -30.23 -11.03 18.26
N LYS A 111 -30.95 -9.95 18.58
CA LYS A 111 -32.07 -9.45 17.74
C LYS A 111 -31.55 -8.53 16.62
N PRO A 112 -31.85 -8.81 15.34
CA PRO A 112 -31.42 -7.97 14.23
C PRO A 112 -32.11 -6.60 14.27
N GLY A 113 -31.33 -5.53 14.07
CA GLY A 113 -31.82 -4.14 14.05
C GLY A 113 -31.77 -3.39 15.40
N THR A 114 -31.26 -4.01 16.46
CA THR A 114 -31.06 -3.35 17.77
C THR A 114 -29.91 -2.35 17.69
N SER A 115 -30.22 -1.05 17.77
CA SER A 115 -29.21 0.03 17.73
C SER A 115 -28.84 0.59 19.11
N ILE A 116 -29.66 0.34 20.13
CA ILE A 116 -29.48 0.79 21.51
C ILE A 116 -29.90 -0.37 22.43
N VAL A 117 -29.08 -0.70 23.41
CA VAL A 117 -29.42 -1.61 24.51
C VAL A 117 -29.60 -0.77 25.77
N ASP A 118 -30.73 -0.92 26.46
CA ASP A 118 -30.97 -0.27 27.74
C ASP A 118 -30.18 -1.01 28.84
N CYS A 119 -29.08 -0.38 29.25
CA CYS A 119 -28.16 -0.87 30.27
C CYS A 119 -28.35 -0.18 31.64
N ASP A 120 -29.42 0.60 31.87
CA ASP A 120 -29.55 1.52 33.02
C ASP A 120 -29.44 0.83 34.40
N LYS A 121 -29.75 -0.47 34.46
CA LYS A 121 -29.66 -1.28 35.68
C LYS A 121 -28.28 -1.89 35.92
N PHE A 122 -27.39 -1.87 34.94
CA PHE A 122 -26.10 -2.58 34.97
C PHE A 122 -25.10 -1.97 35.96
N ASP A 123 -25.16 -0.66 36.18
CA ASP A 123 -24.35 0.07 37.16
C ASP A 123 -24.34 -0.59 38.54
N ASN A 124 -25.51 -1.00 39.05
CA ASN A 124 -25.64 -1.62 40.37
C ASN A 124 -24.91 -2.97 40.46
N TYR A 125 -24.97 -3.76 39.39
CA TYR A 125 -24.28 -5.06 39.32
C TYR A 125 -22.76 -4.88 39.21
N PHE A 126 -22.31 -3.87 38.47
CA PHE A 126 -20.89 -3.54 38.35
C PHE A 126 -20.31 -3.01 39.67
N ASP A 127 -20.95 -2.03 40.30
CA ASP A 127 -20.52 -1.47 41.58
C ASP A 127 -20.51 -2.54 42.70
N GLN A 128 -21.46 -3.49 42.68
CA GLN A 128 -21.44 -4.64 43.58
C GLN A 128 -20.21 -5.54 43.34
N GLN A 129 -19.90 -5.88 42.08
CA GLN A 129 -18.73 -6.71 41.76
C GLN A 129 -17.40 -6.05 42.13
N ILE A 130 -17.26 -4.73 41.92
CA ILE A 130 -16.09 -3.96 42.39
C ILE A 130 -15.97 -4.09 43.91
N LYS A 131 -17.06 -3.82 44.65
CA LYS A 131 -17.08 -3.86 46.12
C LYS A 131 -16.77 -5.26 46.69
N GLU A 132 -17.24 -6.32 46.05
CA GLU A 132 -16.94 -7.70 46.45
C GLU A 132 -15.47 -8.07 46.21
N LEU A 133 -14.90 -7.69 45.06
CA LEU A 133 -13.51 -8.00 44.72
C LEU A 133 -12.50 -7.18 45.53
N GLU A 134 -12.77 -5.89 45.77
CA GLU A 134 -11.97 -5.05 46.67
C GLU A 134 -12.11 -5.50 48.14
N GLY A 135 -13.32 -5.84 48.58
CA GLY A 135 -13.59 -6.37 49.92
C GLY A 135 -12.94 -7.74 50.17
N THR A 136 -12.75 -8.55 49.14
CA THR A 136 -12.04 -9.84 49.24
C THR A 136 -10.55 -9.65 49.51
N THR A 137 -9.93 -8.58 49.01
CA THR A 137 -8.53 -8.24 49.34
C THR A 137 -8.33 -7.63 50.73
N ALA A 138 -9.39 -7.30 51.46
CA ALA A 138 -9.34 -6.67 52.79
C ALA A 138 -9.47 -7.65 53.97
N LYS A 139 -9.63 -8.96 53.73
CA LYS A 139 -9.64 -9.99 54.78
C LYS A 139 -8.29 -10.73 54.82
N PRO A 140 -7.53 -10.66 55.92
CA PRO A 140 -6.39 -11.55 56.12
C PRO A 140 -6.88 -13.00 56.28
N ASP A 141 -6.18 -13.96 55.69
CA ASP A 141 -6.48 -15.38 55.85
C ASP A 141 -6.29 -15.84 57.31
N VAL A 142 -7.41 -16.04 58.01
CA VAL A 142 -7.44 -16.72 59.31
C VAL A 142 -8.21 -18.03 59.15
N HIS A 143 -7.58 -19.03 58.51
CA HIS A 143 -7.86 -20.47 58.71
C HIS A 143 -6.82 -21.36 58.00
N ALA A 144 -5.58 -21.39 58.52
CA ALA A 144 -4.61 -22.42 58.15
C ALA A 144 -3.57 -22.72 59.25
N ARG A 145 -4.02 -22.94 60.50
CA ARG A 145 -3.42 -23.82 61.53
C ARG A 145 -4.10 -23.62 62.89
N ASP A 146 -4.94 -24.57 63.29
CA ASP A 146 -4.98 -25.03 64.68
C ASP A 146 -5.31 -26.52 64.73
N GLN A 147 -4.42 -27.27 65.37
CA GLN A 147 -4.68 -28.52 66.08
C GLN A 147 -3.65 -28.58 67.21
N GLY A 148 -3.95 -28.01 68.39
CA GLY A 148 -2.99 -28.09 69.50
C GLY A 148 -3.35 -27.42 70.83
N LEU A 149 -4.45 -27.83 71.48
CA LEU A 149 -4.63 -27.84 72.96
C LEU A 149 -4.58 -26.50 73.75
N LEU A 150 -5.76 -26.10 74.26
CA LEU A 150 -6.10 -25.81 75.69
C LEU A 150 -5.08 -25.08 76.64
N PRO A 151 -5.56 -24.30 77.65
CA PRO A 151 -6.42 -23.11 77.60
C PRO A 151 -5.94 -22.00 78.61
N GLN A 152 -6.79 -20.99 78.89
CA GLN A 152 -6.67 -19.99 79.99
C GLN A 152 -5.60 -18.88 79.76
N GLN A 153 -5.73 -17.64 80.26
CA GLN A 153 -6.68 -17.08 81.25
C GLN A 153 -7.00 -15.59 80.96
N GLU A 154 -7.98 -15.03 81.67
CA GLU A 154 -8.41 -13.62 81.61
C GLU A 154 -7.36 -12.65 82.20
N GLU A 155 -7.28 -11.41 81.71
CA GLU A 155 -7.73 -10.21 82.43
C GLU A 155 -7.39 -8.90 81.67
N ALA A 156 -8.06 -7.81 82.06
CA ALA A 156 -7.90 -6.47 81.48
C ALA A 156 -7.04 -5.57 82.36
N ALA A 157 -6.26 -4.65 81.77
CA ALA A 157 -5.92 -3.38 82.43
C ALA A 157 -5.40 -2.31 81.45
N SER A 158 -5.77 -1.07 81.73
CA SER A 158 -5.14 0.17 81.25
C SER A 158 -3.84 0.49 81.99
N GLY A 159 -2.88 1.21 81.41
CA GLY A 159 -1.76 1.74 82.20
C GLY A 159 -0.72 2.54 81.42
N ASN A 160 -0.72 3.85 81.63
CA ASN A 160 0.08 4.91 81.00
C ASN A 160 1.47 5.12 81.66
N PHE A 161 2.34 5.97 81.06
CA PHE A 161 3.68 6.43 81.54
C PHE A 161 4.79 5.35 81.58
N GLY A 162 6.09 5.58 81.35
CA GLY A 162 6.93 6.78 81.10
C GLY A 162 8.43 6.40 81.08
N ASP A 163 9.46 7.23 80.88
CA ASP A 163 9.59 8.60 80.33
C ASP A 163 11.09 8.93 80.02
N GLU A 164 11.35 9.83 79.04
CA GLU A 164 12.55 10.71 78.89
C GLU A 164 14.00 10.15 78.57
N PRO A 165 15.02 11.01 78.22
CA PRO A 165 16.05 10.74 77.19
C PRO A 165 17.51 10.92 77.71
N PRO A 166 18.56 11.41 76.99
CA PRO A 166 18.92 11.48 75.55
C PRO A 166 20.32 10.86 75.21
N LEU A 167 20.86 11.21 74.03
CA LEU A 167 22.10 10.76 73.35
C LEU A 167 23.44 10.92 74.12
N PRO A 168 24.51 10.21 73.67
CA PRO A 168 25.61 10.91 73.00
C PRO A 168 26.11 10.27 71.67
N PRO A 169 26.91 10.99 70.85
CA PRO A 169 27.20 10.62 69.45
C PRO A 169 28.55 9.88 69.26
N GLY A 170 28.69 9.15 68.15
CA GLY A 170 29.95 8.46 67.80
C GLY A 170 29.97 7.82 66.40
N LEU A 171 30.29 8.60 65.37
CA LEU A 171 30.51 8.10 64.01
C LEU A 171 31.83 7.30 63.91
N HIS A 172 31.76 6.03 63.49
CA HIS A 172 32.94 5.31 62.98
C HIS A 172 32.80 4.95 61.51
N TYR A 173 33.47 5.75 60.70
CA TYR A 173 33.67 5.59 59.26
C TYR A 173 34.66 4.44 58.99
N ARG A 174 34.35 3.57 58.01
CA ARG A 174 35.35 2.64 57.42
C ARG A 174 35.34 2.66 55.90
N GLY A 175 35.35 3.86 55.32
CA GLY A 175 35.70 4.08 53.91
C GLY A 175 37.20 4.35 53.73
N ARG A 176 37.95 3.37 53.23
CA ARG A 176 39.36 3.43 52.79
C ARG A 176 39.66 2.11 52.04
N ALA A 177 40.48 2.02 51.01
CA ALA A 177 41.29 2.98 50.23
C ALA A 177 41.58 2.32 48.84
N LEU A 178 42.14 2.89 47.77
CA LEU A 178 42.87 4.15 47.47
C LEU A 178 42.31 4.75 46.15
N GLN A 179 42.17 6.08 45.96
CA GLN A 179 43.21 7.08 45.62
C GLN A 179 43.89 6.83 44.25
N GLY A 180 43.89 7.71 43.24
CA GLY A 180 43.30 9.05 43.08
C GLY A 180 44.32 10.20 43.09
N ALA A 181 44.64 10.77 41.91
CA ALA A 181 45.40 12.03 41.68
C ALA A 181 45.48 12.33 40.16
N ASN A 182 45.73 13.55 39.65
CA ASN A 182 45.30 14.91 40.02
C ASN A 182 45.57 15.85 38.80
N GLU A 183 45.00 17.05 38.75
CA GLU A 183 45.15 17.99 37.61
C GLU A 183 46.27 19.06 37.75
N VAL A 184 46.94 19.35 36.63
CA VAL A 184 47.61 20.61 36.18
C VAL A 184 48.64 21.36 37.08
N SER A 185 49.92 21.40 36.64
CA SER A 185 50.75 22.62 36.39
C SER A 185 52.26 22.55 36.76
N SER A 186 53.10 22.96 35.80
CA SER A 186 54.44 23.60 35.92
C SER A 186 55.76 22.78 36.06
N ALA A 187 56.71 23.19 35.20
CA ALA A 187 58.18 23.13 35.27
C ALA A 187 58.99 21.83 34.97
N ALA A 188 59.63 21.86 33.79
CA ALA A 188 61.00 21.41 33.46
C ALA A 188 61.42 19.92 33.57
N SER A 189 61.51 19.23 32.42
CA SER A 189 62.80 18.81 31.77
C SER A 189 62.58 17.80 30.62
N THR A 190 63.24 18.03 29.47
CA THR A 190 63.25 17.23 28.22
C THR A 190 64.29 16.08 28.26
N PRO A 191 64.48 15.21 27.22
CA PRO A 191 63.70 14.96 25.98
C PRO A 191 63.44 13.45 25.63
N GLY A 192 62.62 13.18 24.60
CA GLY A 192 62.49 11.84 23.97
C GLY A 192 61.49 11.79 22.80
N ALA A 193 61.98 11.67 21.56
CA ALA A 193 61.26 11.98 20.31
C ALA A 193 60.04 11.10 19.93
N THR A 194 59.01 11.75 19.37
CA THR A 194 57.97 11.17 18.47
C THR A 194 58.39 11.28 16.99
N PRO A 195 57.67 10.64 16.04
CA PRO A 195 56.72 11.47 15.27
C PRO A 195 55.38 10.80 14.89
N THR A 196 54.38 11.67 14.69
CA THR A 196 53.04 11.41 14.16
C THR A 196 52.99 11.34 12.63
N VAL A 197 51.99 10.64 12.06
CA VAL A 197 51.72 10.62 10.62
C VAL A 197 50.50 11.46 10.26
N SER A 198 50.66 12.39 9.31
CA SER A 198 49.59 13.08 8.59
C SER A 198 50.04 13.35 7.14
N ARG A 199 49.07 13.42 6.21
CA ARG A 199 49.13 13.88 4.79
C ARG A 199 50.24 14.91 4.46
N PRO A 200 50.72 15.05 3.18
CA PRO A 200 49.85 15.20 1.98
C PRO A 200 50.40 14.81 0.58
N SER A 201 49.58 15.08 -0.45
CA SER A 201 49.83 15.52 -1.85
C SER A 201 51.17 15.30 -2.62
N THR A 202 51.01 14.89 -3.89
CA THR A 202 51.82 15.17 -5.13
C THR A 202 53.31 15.53 -5.06
N PRO A 203 54.11 14.96 -5.99
CA PRO A 203 54.54 15.79 -7.13
C PRO A 203 54.63 15.05 -8.48
N GLY A 204 54.85 15.82 -9.56
CA GLY A 204 55.37 15.31 -10.83
C GLY A 204 56.69 16.02 -11.18
N GLY A 205 57.47 15.45 -12.11
CA GLY A 205 58.64 16.13 -12.72
C GLY A 205 59.93 15.32 -12.75
N SER A 206 60.24 14.76 -13.93
CA SER A 206 61.58 14.52 -14.52
C SER A 206 62.75 13.97 -13.67
N ASN A 207 63.31 12.83 -14.11
CA ASN A 207 64.75 12.71 -14.43
C ASN A 207 65.01 11.54 -15.39
N LEU A 208 66.06 11.66 -16.24
CA LEU A 208 66.42 10.74 -17.34
C LEU A 208 67.58 9.78 -16.98
N VAL A 209 67.93 8.91 -17.95
CA VAL A 209 69.20 8.14 -18.18
C VAL A 209 69.14 6.66 -17.73
N VAL A 210 68.72 5.70 -18.57
CA VAL A 210 69.38 4.98 -19.71
C VAL A 210 70.04 3.64 -19.32
N GLY A 211 69.74 2.55 -20.05
CA GLY A 211 70.61 1.34 -20.06
C GLY A 211 70.05 -0.02 -20.57
N LYS A 212 69.97 -0.21 -21.92
CA LYS A 212 69.97 -1.51 -22.68
C LYS A 212 68.94 -2.64 -22.35
N ALA A 213 68.61 -3.62 -23.21
CA ALA A 213 68.39 -3.66 -24.67
C ALA A 213 67.76 -5.02 -25.10
N GLY A 214 66.62 -5.00 -25.83
CA GLY A 214 66.10 -6.10 -26.69
C GLY A 214 65.32 -7.26 -26.04
N PRO A 215 64.62 -8.10 -26.82
CA PRO A 215 63.84 -7.79 -28.04
C PRO A 215 62.38 -8.30 -27.97
N GLY A 216 61.50 -7.80 -28.85
CA GLY A 216 60.19 -8.41 -29.11
C GLY A 216 58.96 -7.55 -28.78
N GLY A 217 58.64 -6.58 -29.65
CA GLY A 217 57.35 -5.91 -29.58
C GLY A 217 56.25 -6.71 -30.29
N LYS A 218 55.01 -6.68 -29.78
CA LYS A 218 53.78 -6.60 -30.60
C LYS A 218 52.47 -6.44 -29.82
N MET A 219 51.56 -5.69 -30.46
CA MET A 219 50.09 -5.75 -30.41
C MET A 219 49.36 -5.18 -29.18
N SER A 220 48.48 -4.21 -29.44
CA SER A 220 47.56 -3.61 -28.46
C SER A 220 46.24 -4.39 -28.35
N ARG A 221 45.39 -3.99 -27.40
CA ARG A 221 44.17 -4.71 -26.96
C ARG A 221 43.10 -4.92 -28.04
N ARG A 222 43.19 -4.28 -29.22
CA ARG A 222 42.21 -4.49 -30.32
C ARG A 222 42.31 -5.89 -30.96
N ALA A 223 43.44 -6.58 -30.83
CA ALA A 223 43.65 -7.92 -31.38
C ALA A 223 43.03 -9.06 -30.54
N ARG A 224 42.66 -8.84 -29.27
CA ARG A 224 42.15 -9.92 -28.38
C ARG A 224 40.64 -10.17 -28.45
N LYS A 225 39.86 -9.38 -29.21
CA LYS A 225 38.39 -9.51 -29.28
C LYS A 225 37.87 -10.35 -30.47
N VAL A 226 38.75 -10.88 -31.32
CA VAL A 226 38.35 -11.60 -32.55
C VAL A 226 38.48 -13.14 -32.42
N GLN A 227 39.05 -13.66 -31.33
CA GLN A 227 39.43 -15.09 -31.24
C GLN A 227 38.55 -15.97 -30.33
N ASN A 228 37.49 -15.43 -29.73
CA ASN A 228 36.56 -16.17 -28.85
C ASN A 228 35.15 -16.37 -29.46
N ALA A 229 35.00 -16.29 -30.78
CA ALA A 229 33.72 -16.46 -31.48
C ALA A 229 33.60 -17.82 -32.22
N ALA A 230 34.46 -18.80 -31.91
CA ALA A 230 34.49 -20.09 -32.61
C ALA A 230 35.05 -21.25 -31.76
N SER A 231 34.32 -21.71 -30.74
CA SER A 231 34.49 -23.06 -30.15
C SER A 231 33.49 -23.41 -29.02
N SER A 232 32.29 -23.90 -29.37
CA SER A 232 31.54 -24.86 -28.52
C SER A 232 30.30 -25.42 -29.25
N ALA A 233 30.45 -26.58 -29.89
CA ALA A 233 29.36 -27.55 -30.02
C ALA A 233 29.54 -28.59 -28.89
N PRO A 234 28.49 -29.33 -28.48
CA PRO A 234 28.35 -30.65 -29.10
C PRO A 234 26.90 -31.20 -29.22
N VAL A 235 26.79 -32.26 -30.03
CA VAL A 235 25.72 -33.28 -30.19
C VAL A 235 24.24 -32.83 -30.38
N SER A 236 23.65 -33.24 -31.51
CA SER A 236 22.20 -33.26 -31.75
C SER A 236 21.72 -34.70 -31.95
N SER A 237 20.49 -34.96 -31.50
CA SER A 237 19.79 -36.25 -31.59
C SER A 237 19.45 -36.66 -33.04
N GLY A 238 19.21 -37.96 -33.24
CA GLY A 238 18.69 -38.53 -34.48
C GLY A 238 17.16 -38.66 -34.54
N ASP A 239 16.76 -39.33 -35.62
CA ASP A 239 15.48 -39.95 -36.01
C ASP A 239 14.33 -39.13 -36.63
N GLU A 240 13.73 -39.82 -37.61
CA GLU A 240 12.97 -39.40 -38.77
C GLU A 240 11.59 -38.78 -38.53
N ALA A 241 11.14 -37.93 -39.46
CA ALA A 241 10.09 -38.32 -40.43
C ALA A 241 9.91 -37.26 -41.53
N SER A 242 9.70 -37.70 -42.78
CA SER A 242 9.68 -36.85 -43.97
C SER A 242 8.30 -36.74 -44.63
N ARG A 243 7.83 -35.52 -44.92
CA ARG A 243 6.78 -35.21 -45.93
C ARG A 243 7.03 -33.85 -46.60
N PRO A 244 6.82 -33.70 -47.92
CA PRO A 244 7.22 -32.51 -48.67
C PRO A 244 6.16 -31.40 -48.65
N ARG A 245 6.59 -30.13 -48.74
CA ARG A 245 5.74 -28.98 -49.10
C ARG A 245 6.38 -28.14 -50.21
N LEU A 246 5.51 -27.55 -51.03
CA LEU A 246 5.82 -26.90 -52.31
C LEU A 246 6.87 -25.79 -52.20
N LYS A 247 7.75 -25.72 -53.20
CA LYS A 247 8.62 -24.56 -53.44
C LYS A 247 7.79 -23.37 -53.93
N THR A 248 7.96 -22.22 -53.28
CA THR A 248 7.76 -20.90 -53.91
C THR A 248 9.02 -20.07 -53.66
N ASN A 249 9.56 -19.44 -54.71
CA ASN A 249 10.82 -18.72 -54.61
C ASN A 249 10.64 -17.44 -53.80
N LYS A 250 11.45 -17.27 -52.74
CA LYS A 250 11.72 -15.95 -52.13
C LYS A 250 13.19 -15.62 -52.32
N SER A 251 13.44 -14.43 -52.86
CA SER A 251 14.77 -13.85 -53.04
C SER A 251 15.47 -13.62 -51.68
N ALA A 252 16.79 -13.83 -51.66
CA ALA A 252 17.59 -13.59 -50.47
C ALA A 252 17.67 -12.08 -50.16
N LYS A 253 17.31 -11.67 -48.95
CA LYS A 253 17.50 -10.28 -48.50
C LYS A 253 19.00 -10.00 -48.30
N LYS A 254 19.53 -9.10 -49.12
CA LYS A 254 20.87 -8.53 -48.97
C LYS A 254 20.86 -7.56 -47.76
N GLY A 255 21.84 -7.66 -46.86
CA GLY A 255 21.92 -6.77 -45.70
C GLY A 255 22.33 -5.35 -46.08
N ARG A 256 21.80 -4.34 -45.36
CA ARG A 256 22.23 -2.93 -45.50
C ARG A 256 23.69 -2.78 -45.08
N LYS A 257 24.41 -1.88 -45.76
CA LYS A 257 25.67 -1.29 -45.30
C LYS A 257 25.39 0.13 -44.78
N TRP A 258 26.23 0.58 -43.87
CA TRP A 258 26.38 1.99 -43.49
C TRP A 258 27.71 2.51 -44.05
N ASP A 259 27.77 3.80 -44.34
CA ASP A 259 29.00 4.51 -44.69
C ASP A 259 29.83 4.89 -43.45
N ASP A 260 31.01 5.50 -43.67
CA ASP A 260 31.93 5.89 -42.60
C ASP A 260 31.48 7.14 -41.81
N ASP A 261 30.45 7.87 -42.27
CA ASP A 261 29.80 8.98 -41.54
C ASP A 261 28.55 8.52 -40.76
N GLY A 262 28.15 7.25 -40.90
CA GLY A 262 27.08 6.62 -40.13
C GLY A 262 25.68 6.76 -40.74
N MET A 263 25.58 7.20 -41.99
CA MET A 263 24.33 7.23 -42.76
C MET A 263 24.18 5.97 -43.60
N ALA A 264 22.94 5.68 -44.02
CA ALA A 264 22.67 4.56 -44.91
C ALA A 264 22.62 5.08 -46.35
N ASP A 265 23.29 4.40 -47.27
CA ASP A 265 23.10 4.61 -48.72
C ASP A 265 21.62 4.37 -49.06
N GLU A 266 20.88 5.44 -49.34
CA GLU A 266 19.48 5.40 -49.75
C GLU A 266 19.37 5.33 -51.28
N ASP A 267 19.26 4.11 -51.80
CA ASP A 267 18.74 3.87 -53.16
C ASP A 267 17.71 2.73 -53.12
N ASP A 268 16.45 3.12 -52.91
CA ASP A 268 15.21 2.43 -53.30
C ASP A 268 14.03 3.30 -52.80
N GLY A 269 13.54 4.18 -53.68
CA GLY A 269 12.63 5.28 -53.32
C GLY A 269 11.24 4.87 -52.86
N VAL A 270 11.05 4.68 -51.55
CA VAL A 270 9.73 4.63 -50.90
C VAL A 270 9.65 5.68 -49.80
N GLN A 271 9.30 6.89 -50.22
CA GLN A 271 9.11 8.04 -49.33
C GLN A 271 7.74 7.91 -48.61
N LEU A 272 7.75 7.32 -47.42
CA LEU A 272 6.55 7.10 -46.60
C LEU A 272 6.15 8.38 -45.84
N ASP A 273 5.69 9.38 -46.58
CA ASP A 273 4.96 10.52 -46.01
C ASP A 273 3.47 10.16 -45.89
N TYR A 274 2.95 10.13 -44.66
CA TYR A 274 1.54 9.85 -44.35
C TYR A 274 0.73 11.13 -44.06
N SER A 275 1.19 12.29 -44.53
CA SER A 275 0.57 13.58 -44.21
C SER A 275 -0.18 14.28 -45.36
N THR A 276 -0.94 13.56 -46.19
CA THR A 276 -2.13 14.14 -46.90
C THR A 276 -3.12 13.10 -47.44
N ALA A 277 -4.38 13.55 -47.58
CA ALA A 277 -5.50 13.00 -48.38
C ALA A 277 -6.59 12.18 -47.66
N ALA A 278 -7.46 12.90 -46.93
CA ALA A 278 -8.85 12.49 -46.70
C ALA A 278 -9.81 13.59 -47.16
N LYS A 279 -10.04 13.67 -48.48
CA LYS A 279 -11.29 14.16 -49.13
C LYS A 279 -11.15 14.19 -50.65
N SER A 280 -11.97 13.36 -51.31
CA SER A 280 -12.55 13.70 -52.60
C SER A 280 -14.07 13.52 -52.48
N ILE A 281 -14.81 14.56 -52.85
CA ILE A 281 -15.97 14.59 -53.75
C ILE A 281 -16.55 16.02 -53.71
N ALA A 282 -16.91 16.54 -54.89
CA ALA A 282 -17.68 17.77 -55.16
C ALA A 282 -17.00 19.17 -55.03
N SER A 283 -16.32 19.56 -56.13
CA SER A 283 -16.64 20.74 -56.97
C SER A 283 -16.74 22.19 -56.40
N ASP A 284 -15.69 22.97 -56.74
CA ASP A 284 -15.72 24.14 -57.65
C ASP A 284 -15.54 25.60 -57.11
N SER A 285 -14.82 26.39 -57.92
CA SER A 285 -14.55 27.85 -57.90
C SER A 285 -13.75 28.53 -56.75
N ASP A 286 -12.50 28.88 -57.11
CA ASP A 286 -11.78 30.15 -56.93
C ASP A 286 -11.38 30.82 -55.57
N ALA A 287 -10.11 31.27 -55.60
CA ALA A 287 -9.48 32.44 -54.95
C ALA A 287 -8.76 32.33 -53.57
N GLU A 288 -7.44 32.55 -53.66
CA GLU A 288 -6.46 33.10 -52.69
C GLU A 288 -5.99 32.31 -51.44
N PRO A 289 -4.69 32.42 -51.03
CA PRO A 289 -4.08 31.55 -50.02
C PRO A 289 -3.84 32.20 -48.65
N ALA A 290 -4.41 31.62 -47.58
CA ALA A 290 -3.95 31.89 -46.21
C ALA A 290 -4.20 30.73 -45.22
N THR A 291 -3.16 30.37 -44.46
CA THR A 291 -3.24 29.70 -43.14
C THR A 291 -4.11 28.44 -43.00
N ALA A 292 -3.65 27.31 -43.54
CA ALA A 292 -4.16 25.98 -43.20
C ALA A 292 -3.23 25.23 -42.22
N ARG A 293 -3.36 25.49 -40.90
CA ARG A 293 -2.83 24.57 -39.87
C ARG A 293 -3.76 23.37 -39.78
N SER A 294 -3.29 22.18 -40.14
CA SER A 294 -3.98 20.90 -39.92
C SER A 294 -4.11 20.59 -38.43
N THR A 295 -5.14 21.17 -37.81
CA THR A 295 -5.46 21.04 -36.38
C THR A 295 -6.92 20.63 -36.19
N ALA A 296 -7.31 19.56 -36.88
CA ALA A 296 -8.46 18.77 -36.47
C ALA A 296 -8.08 18.03 -35.18
N VAL A 297 -8.24 18.72 -34.04
CA VAL A 297 -8.19 18.08 -32.72
C VAL A 297 -9.30 17.04 -32.70
N GLU A 298 -8.92 15.77 -32.63
CA GLU A 298 -9.87 14.66 -32.48
C GLU A 298 -10.69 14.90 -31.21
N GLN A 299 -12.00 15.12 -31.37
CA GLN A 299 -12.87 15.43 -30.25
C GLN A 299 -13.08 14.17 -29.42
N ILE A 300 -12.31 14.05 -28.34
CA ILE A 300 -12.51 13.01 -27.32
C ILE A 300 -13.85 13.30 -26.64
N GLU A 301 -14.87 12.50 -26.92
CA GLU A 301 -16.14 12.64 -26.20
C GLU A 301 -15.93 12.41 -24.69
N SER A 302 -16.36 13.36 -23.87
CA SER A 302 -16.27 13.27 -22.40
C SER A 302 -16.99 12.04 -21.83
N SER A 303 -18.05 11.61 -22.52
CA SER A 303 -18.83 10.38 -22.32
C SER A 303 -17.97 9.11 -22.28
N THR A 304 -16.80 9.11 -22.93
CA THR A 304 -15.95 7.92 -23.07
C THR A 304 -15.26 7.57 -21.76
N TRP A 305 -14.76 8.58 -21.03
CA TRP A 305 -13.78 8.41 -19.96
C TRP A 305 -14.23 8.90 -18.57
N GLY A 306 -15.34 9.63 -18.49
CA GLY A 306 -15.96 10.03 -17.22
C GLY A 306 -17.42 10.41 -17.37
N SER A 307 -17.99 10.97 -16.31
CA SER A 307 -19.34 11.54 -16.30
C SER A 307 -19.37 12.82 -15.46
N THR A 308 -20.30 13.72 -15.76
CA THR A 308 -20.50 14.92 -14.95
C THR A 308 -21.63 14.67 -13.96
N THR A 309 -21.33 14.83 -12.67
CA THR A 309 -22.31 14.72 -11.57
C THR A 309 -23.35 15.84 -11.63
N SER A 310 -24.46 15.68 -10.92
CA SER A 310 -25.49 16.74 -10.77
C SER A 310 -24.96 18.04 -10.14
N LYS A 311 -23.77 18.02 -9.52
CA LYS A 311 -23.07 19.19 -8.97
C LYS A 311 -22.14 19.88 -9.98
N GLY A 312 -22.06 19.39 -11.23
CA GLY A 312 -21.16 19.91 -12.25
C GLY A 312 -19.69 19.49 -12.11
N GLN A 313 -19.38 18.57 -11.19
CA GLN A 313 -18.03 17.98 -11.05
C GLN A 313 -17.89 16.80 -12.01
N PHE A 314 -16.78 16.73 -12.74
CA PHE A 314 -16.44 15.64 -13.63
C PHE A 314 -15.73 14.53 -12.85
N VAL A 315 -16.26 13.30 -12.92
CA VAL A 315 -15.75 12.13 -12.22
C VAL A 315 -15.31 11.10 -13.26
N LEU A 316 -14.11 10.52 -13.08
CA LEU A 316 -13.62 9.44 -13.94
C LEU A 316 -14.56 8.23 -13.87
N LYS A 317 -14.66 7.48 -14.97
CA LYS A 317 -15.30 6.15 -14.91
C LYS A 317 -14.48 5.21 -14.04
N ASP A 318 -15.20 4.34 -13.35
CA ASP A 318 -14.63 3.16 -12.73
C ASP A 318 -14.28 2.13 -13.80
N LEU A 319 -13.24 1.35 -13.58
CA LEU A 319 -12.70 0.43 -14.58
C LEU A 319 -13.67 -0.71 -14.98
N ASP A 320 -14.66 -1.02 -14.15
CA ASP A 320 -15.72 -1.99 -14.46
C ASP A 320 -16.64 -1.53 -15.59
N ASP A 321 -17.08 -0.27 -15.58
CA ASP A 321 -18.06 0.26 -16.54
C ASP A 321 -17.53 0.17 -17.98
N GLU A 322 -16.25 0.48 -18.14
CA GLU A 322 -15.55 0.36 -19.43
C GLU A 322 -15.44 -1.11 -19.87
N VAL A 323 -15.06 -2.01 -18.95
CA VAL A 323 -14.91 -3.44 -19.27
C VAL A 323 -16.24 -4.08 -19.64
N HIS A 324 -17.34 -3.73 -18.96
CA HIS A 324 -18.68 -4.14 -19.36
C HIS A 324 -19.06 -3.59 -20.75
N SER A 325 -18.73 -2.33 -21.06
CA SER A 325 -18.99 -1.76 -22.39
C SER A 325 -18.21 -2.45 -23.52
N ILE A 326 -16.94 -2.77 -23.28
CA ILE A 326 -16.07 -3.49 -24.24
C ILE A 326 -16.60 -4.91 -24.45
N LEU A 327 -16.91 -5.64 -23.36
CA LEU A 327 -17.47 -6.99 -23.45
C LEU A 327 -18.82 -7.02 -24.16
N ALA A 328 -19.72 -6.05 -23.89
CA ALA A 328 -20.98 -5.93 -24.61
C ALA A 328 -20.78 -5.65 -26.10
N SER A 329 -19.80 -4.82 -26.47
CA SER A 329 -19.45 -4.54 -27.88
C SER A 329 -18.82 -5.73 -28.60
N ALA A 330 -18.09 -6.58 -27.88
CA ALA A 330 -17.52 -7.82 -28.41
C ALA A 330 -18.60 -8.90 -28.57
N GLN A 331 -19.51 -9.01 -27.60
CA GLN A 331 -20.65 -9.93 -27.65
C GLN A 331 -21.67 -9.54 -28.73
N SER A 332 -21.93 -8.25 -28.95
CA SER A 332 -22.81 -7.80 -30.03
C SER A 332 -22.21 -8.08 -31.41
N LYS A 333 -20.89 -7.90 -31.60
CA LYS A 333 -20.16 -8.34 -32.80
C LYS A 333 -20.22 -9.86 -33.00
N ALA A 334 -19.96 -10.65 -31.96
CA ALA A 334 -20.03 -12.10 -32.02
C ALA A 334 -21.46 -12.64 -32.28
N ASN A 335 -22.49 -11.95 -31.79
CA ASN A 335 -23.89 -12.26 -32.09
C ASN A 335 -24.29 -11.84 -33.51
N ALA A 336 -23.74 -10.74 -34.04
CA ALA A 336 -23.93 -10.35 -35.44
C ALA A 336 -23.27 -11.36 -36.41
N GLU A 337 -22.09 -11.88 -36.07
CA GLU A 337 -21.43 -12.95 -36.82
C GLU A 337 -22.20 -14.28 -36.75
N LYS A 338 -22.79 -14.63 -35.59
CA LYS A 338 -23.65 -15.82 -35.44
C LYS A 338 -24.99 -15.70 -36.18
N ALA A 339 -25.49 -14.48 -36.40
CA ALA A 339 -26.71 -14.24 -37.18
C ALA A 339 -26.50 -14.41 -38.70
N ALA A 340 -25.26 -14.56 -39.17
CA ALA A 340 -24.91 -14.65 -40.59
C ALA A 340 -24.71 -16.10 -41.11
N ALA A 341 -24.93 -17.13 -40.29
CA ALA A 341 -24.80 -18.54 -40.69
C ALA A 341 -26.18 -19.20 -40.95
N PRO A 342 -26.41 -19.85 -42.11
CA PRO A 342 -27.70 -20.47 -42.41
C PRO A 342 -27.92 -21.76 -41.59
N SER A 343 -29.12 -21.90 -41.04
CA SER A 343 -29.54 -23.08 -40.30
C SER A 343 -29.86 -24.27 -41.22
N ASN A 344 -29.15 -25.37 -41.04
CA ASN A 344 -29.61 -26.71 -41.42
C ASN A 344 -29.36 -27.64 -40.22
N GLY A 345 -30.42 -28.18 -39.63
CA GLY A 345 -30.34 -28.93 -38.38
C GLY A 345 -30.32 -30.44 -38.56
N LEU A 346 -30.25 -31.16 -37.43
CA LEU A 346 -30.95 -32.43 -37.29
C LEU A 346 -31.26 -32.70 -35.80
N LEU A 347 -32.50 -33.11 -35.51
CA LEU A 347 -32.90 -33.67 -34.22
C LEU A 347 -32.45 -35.13 -34.14
N GLY A 348 -31.91 -35.58 -33.01
CA GLY A 348 -31.36 -36.95 -32.92
C GLY A 348 -30.96 -37.42 -31.52
N SER A 349 -31.95 -37.69 -30.67
CA SER A 349 -31.92 -38.66 -29.54
C SER A 349 -30.71 -38.75 -28.61
N SER A 350 -30.87 -38.30 -27.35
CA SER A 350 -30.21 -38.91 -26.16
C SER A 350 -30.85 -38.48 -24.83
N LEU A 351 -32.17 -38.62 -24.71
CA LEU A 351 -32.84 -38.61 -23.40
C LEU A 351 -32.60 -39.95 -22.67
N ASN A 352 -31.39 -40.14 -22.10
CA ASN A 352 -31.13 -41.15 -21.05
C ASN A 352 -29.69 -41.05 -20.47
N THR A 353 -29.32 -39.91 -19.87
CA THR A 353 -28.03 -39.81 -19.13
C THR A 353 -28.09 -38.90 -17.89
N ILE A 354 -29.29 -38.62 -17.36
CA ILE A 354 -29.49 -37.76 -16.18
C ILE A 354 -29.63 -38.61 -14.90
N THR A 355 -28.65 -39.50 -14.66
CA THR A 355 -28.63 -40.35 -13.44
C THR A 355 -27.22 -40.65 -12.92
N GLY A 356 -26.23 -39.75 -13.17
CA GLY A 356 -24.82 -39.99 -12.82
C GLY A 356 -24.02 -38.82 -12.23
N LEU A 357 -24.46 -37.57 -12.39
CA LEU A 357 -23.62 -36.38 -12.08
C LEU A 357 -23.88 -35.71 -10.72
N PHE A 358 -24.79 -36.25 -9.89
CA PHE A 358 -25.13 -35.66 -8.57
C PHE A 358 -24.37 -36.26 -7.37
N ARG A 359 -23.36 -37.12 -7.59
CA ARG A 359 -22.66 -37.83 -6.50
C ARG A 359 -21.48 -37.08 -5.85
N ASN A 360 -21.56 -35.75 -5.76
CA ASN A 360 -20.65 -34.90 -4.97
C ASN A 360 -21.35 -33.66 -4.36
N VAL A 361 -22.69 -33.64 -4.28
CA VAL A 361 -23.41 -32.64 -3.47
C VAL A 361 -23.55 -33.19 -2.05
N VAL A 362 -22.51 -32.97 -1.23
CA VAL A 362 -22.54 -33.22 0.21
C VAL A 362 -22.60 -31.88 0.93
N GLY A 363 -23.79 -31.28 0.95
CA GLY A 363 -24.07 -30.10 1.75
C GLY A 363 -24.02 -30.40 3.24
N GLY A 364 -23.59 -29.44 4.05
CA GLY A 364 -23.47 -29.59 5.50
C GLY A 364 -22.22 -30.32 6.00
N LYS A 365 -21.25 -30.64 5.12
CA LYS A 365 -19.95 -31.15 5.57
C LYS A 365 -19.20 -30.04 6.31
N THR A 366 -18.68 -30.36 7.50
CA THR A 366 -17.71 -29.50 8.19
C THR A 366 -16.39 -29.55 7.43
N LEU A 367 -15.85 -28.39 7.04
CA LEU A 367 -14.60 -28.30 6.29
C LEU A 367 -13.41 -28.71 7.18
N THR A 368 -12.73 -29.77 6.76
CA THR A 368 -11.49 -30.26 7.39
C THR A 368 -10.26 -29.74 6.64
N GLN A 369 -9.10 -29.77 7.29
CA GLN A 369 -7.85 -29.31 6.68
C GLN A 369 -7.48 -30.11 5.41
N ASP A 370 -7.71 -31.43 5.43
CA ASP A 370 -7.44 -32.30 4.27
C ASP A 370 -8.34 -32.01 3.07
N ASP A 371 -9.61 -31.62 3.30
CA ASP A 371 -10.51 -31.19 2.24
C ASP A 371 -10.06 -29.88 1.59
N LEU A 372 -9.56 -28.93 2.40
CA LEU A 372 -9.12 -27.61 1.96
C LEU A 372 -7.78 -27.67 1.22
N ASN A 373 -6.79 -28.40 1.76
CA ASN A 373 -5.39 -28.47 1.29
C ASN A 373 -5.25 -28.56 -0.24
N LYS A 374 -5.99 -29.48 -0.87
CA LYS A 374 -5.91 -29.70 -2.33
C LYS A 374 -6.50 -28.54 -3.14
N ALA A 375 -7.61 -27.96 -2.68
CA ALA A 375 -8.28 -26.85 -3.35
C ALA A 375 -7.53 -25.53 -3.15
N MET A 376 -7.02 -25.27 -1.94
CA MET A 376 -6.22 -24.08 -1.61
C MET A 376 -4.91 -24.04 -2.40
N LYS A 377 -4.24 -25.18 -2.61
CA LYS A 377 -3.06 -25.25 -3.49
C LYS A 377 -3.40 -24.91 -4.95
N GLY A 378 -4.53 -25.39 -5.46
CA GLY A 378 -5.01 -25.01 -6.79
C GLY A 378 -5.32 -23.52 -6.91
N MET A 379 -5.82 -22.90 -5.84
CA MET A 379 -6.04 -21.45 -5.75
C MET A 379 -4.71 -20.67 -5.71
N GLU A 380 -3.71 -21.12 -4.95
CA GLU A 380 -2.36 -20.51 -4.95
C GLU A 380 -1.76 -20.53 -6.36
N GLU A 381 -1.79 -21.69 -7.04
CA GLU A 381 -1.31 -21.83 -8.42
C GLU A 381 -2.08 -20.92 -9.39
N HIS A 382 -3.39 -20.72 -9.19
CA HIS A 382 -4.19 -19.78 -9.97
C HIS A 382 -3.76 -18.32 -9.75
N LEU A 383 -3.60 -17.88 -8.50
CA LEU A 383 -3.17 -16.52 -8.16
C LEU A 383 -1.76 -16.24 -8.70
N LEU A 384 -0.83 -17.19 -8.58
CA LEU A 384 0.51 -17.11 -9.18
C LEU A 384 0.44 -16.93 -10.71
N LYS A 385 -0.41 -17.70 -11.40
CA LYS A 385 -0.65 -17.56 -12.86
C LYS A 385 -1.22 -16.19 -13.24
N LYS A 386 -1.99 -15.55 -12.35
CA LYS A 386 -2.52 -14.18 -12.51
C LYS A 386 -1.48 -13.09 -12.19
N ASN A 387 -0.21 -13.43 -12.00
CA ASN A 387 0.90 -12.54 -11.63
C ASN A 387 0.81 -11.97 -10.20
N VAL A 388 0.18 -12.70 -9.26
CA VAL A 388 0.28 -12.40 -7.82
C VAL A 388 1.62 -12.91 -7.29
N ALA A 389 2.32 -12.10 -6.51
CA ALA A 389 3.58 -12.49 -5.86
C ALA A 389 3.33 -13.63 -4.85
N ARG A 390 4.22 -14.63 -4.81
CA ARG A 390 4.07 -15.80 -3.92
C ARG A 390 3.83 -15.44 -2.45
N GLU A 391 4.51 -14.42 -1.93
CA GLU A 391 4.32 -13.93 -0.55
C GLU A 391 2.86 -13.51 -0.29
N ALA A 392 2.18 -12.90 -1.28
CA ALA A 392 0.78 -12.50 -1.18
C ALA A 392 -0.17 -13.69 -1.40
N ALA A 393 0.08 -14.51 -2.43
CA ALA A 393 -0.76 -15.68 -2.72
C ALA A 393 -0.82 -16.66 -1.54
N VAL A 394 0.33 -16.97 -0.91
CA VAL A 394 0.40 -17.87 0.24
C VAL A 394 -0.34 -17.28 1.45
N ARG A 395 -0.11 -16.01 1.82
CA ARG A 395 -0.81 -15.41 2.98
C ARG A 395 -2.32 -15.29 2.77
N LEU A 396 -2.77 -14.98 1.55
CA LEU A 396 -4.21 -14.97 1.21
C LEU A 396 -4.82 -16.37 1.35
N CYS A 397 -4.15 -17.40 0.85
CA CYS A 397 -4.59 -18.79 1.01
C CYS A 397 -4.61 -19.22 2.49
N GLU A 398 -3.55 -18.96 3.27
CA GLU A 398 -3.50 -19.29 4.70
C GLU A 398 -4.60 -18.56 5.51
N GLY A 399 -4.90 -17.30 5.17
CA GLY A 399 -5.98 -16.53 5.80
C GLY A 399 -7.36 -17.15 5.53
N VAL A 400 -7.64 -17.46 4.26
CA VAL A 400 -8.91 -18.09 3.85
C VAL A 400 -9.04 -19.52 4.39
N GLU A 401 -7.96 -20.29 4.47
CA GLU A 401 -7.98 -21.61 5.10
C GLU A 401 -8.38 -21.51 6.58
N LYS A 402 -7.75 -20.61 7.34
CA LYS A 402 -8.08 -20.36 8.77
C LYS A 402 -9.52 -19.91 8.98
N GLU A 403 -10.08 -19.11 8.07
CA GLU A 403 -11.48 -18.67 8.13
C GLU A 403 -12.46 -19.83 7.87
N LEU A 404 -12.10 -20.77 6.99
CA LEU A 404 -12.97 -21.86 6.57
C LEU A 404 -12.89 -23.13 7.44
N LEU A 405 -11.82 -23.32 8.21
CA LEU A 405 -11.68 -24.47 9.11
C LEU A 405 -12.83 -24.54 10.13
N GLY A 406 -13.53 -25.68 10.16
CA GLY A 406 -14.66 -25.89 11.07
C GLY A 406 -15.99 -25.26 10.61
N VAL A 407 -16.00 -24.50 9.51
CA VAL A 407 -17.24 -23.97 8.91
C VAL A 407 -17.98 -25.10 8.20
N LYS A 408 -19.32 -25.13 8.32
CA LYS A 408 -20.18 -26.05 7.58
C LYS A 408 -20.57 -25.43 6.24
N THR A 409 -20.44 -26.19 5.15
CA THR A 409 -20.94 -25.74 3.83
C THR A 409 -22.46 -25.68 3.79
N GLY A 410 -23.03 -24.76 3.00
CA GLY A 410 -24.47 -24.73 2.76
C GLY A 410 -25.00 -26.03 2.14
N ASN A 411 -26.30 -26.31 2.30
CA ASN A 411 -26.91 -27.58 1.88
C ASN A 411 -26.76 -27.93 0.39
N PHE A 412 -26.39 -26.97 -0.46
CA PHE A 412 -26.12 -27.16 -1.90
C PHE A 412 -24.84 -26.45 -2.37
N GLU A 413 -23.93 -26.09 -1.46
CA GLU A 413 -22.71 -25.33 -1.77
C GLU A 413 -21.51 -26.27 -1.95
N SER A 414 -20.76 -26.10 -3.05
CA SER A 414 -19.52 -26.86 -3.26
C SER A 414 -18.35 -26.25 -2.48
N ILE A 415 -17.38 -27.07 -2.06
CA ILE A 415 -16.18 -26.61 -1.36
C ILE A 415 -15.44 -25.53 -2.18
N ASN A 416 -15.34 -25.71 -3.50
CA ASN A 416 -14.72 -24.74 -4.40
C ASN A 416 -15.49 -23.41 -4.45
N THR A 417 -16.82 -23.46 -4.47
CA THR A 417 -17.68 -22.25 -4.43
C THR A 417 -17.46 -21.50 -3.12
N ARG A 418 -17.42 -22.23 -1.98
CA ARG A 418 -17.17 -21.63 -0.67
C ARG A 418 -15.80 -20.96 -0.58
N ILE A 419 -14.75 -21.64 -1.07
CA ILE A 419 -13.38 -21.09 -1.15
C ILE A 419 -13.35 -19.86 -2.05
N GLN A 420 -14.02 -19.89 -3.20
CA GLN A 420 -14.08 -18.75 -4.11
C GLN A 420 -14.75 -17.53 -3.45
N SER A 421 -15.90 -17.72 -2.78
CA SER A 421 -16.58 -16.63 -2.08
C SER A 421 -15.79 -16.08 -0.89
N ALA A 422 -15.08 -16.92 -0.13
CA ALA A 422 -14.20 -16.47 0.94
C ALA A 422 -12.95 -15.73 0.40
N MET A 423 -12.37 -16.19 -0.70
CA MET A 423 -11.27 -15.51 -1.39
C MET A 423 -11.72 -14.18 -1.99
N GLU A 424 -12.93 -14.11 -2.56
CA GLU A 424 -13.56 -12.88 -3.04
C GLU A 424 -13.73 -11.86 -1.90
N ALA A 425 -14.27 -12.29 -0.75
CA ALA A 425 -14.40 -11.44 0.44
C ALA A 425 -13.04 -10.95 0.98
N SER A 426 -12.05 -11.85 1.07
CA SER A 426 -10.69 -11.54 1.54
C SER A 426 -9.97 -10.55 0.63
N LEU A 427 -9.98 -10.79 -0.69
CA LEU A 427 -9.41 -9.88 -1.69
C LEU A 427 -10.14 -8.53 -1.70
N THR A 428 -11.47 -8.52 -1.57
CA THR A 428 -12.27 -7.29 -1.49
C THR A 428 -11.89 -6.48 -0.25
N LYS A 429 -11.87 -7.11 0.94
CA LYS A 429 -11.45 -6.47 2.19
C LYS A 429 -10.05 -5.87 2.09
N MET A 430 -9.11 -6.57 1.45
CA MET A 430 -7.72 -6.14 1.32
C MET A 430 -7.54 -5.00 0.29
N LEU A 431 -8.29 -5.02 -0.81
CA LEU A 431 -8.20 -4.02 -1.88
C LEU A 431 -9.05 -2.77 -1.61
N THR A 432 -10.06 -2.86 -0.75
CA THR A 432 -10.87 -1.70 -0.33
C THR A 432 -10.07 -0.80 0.63
N PRO A 433 -9.83 0.47 0.28
CA PRO A 433 -9.12 1.42 1.14
C PRO A 433 -9.94 1.77 2.38
N THR A 434 -9.25 1.98 3.51
CA THR A 434 -9.83 2.49 4.76
C THR A 434 -10.04 4.01 4.75
N SER A 435 -9.36 4.73 3.86
CA SER A 435 -9.46 6.18 3.69
C SER A 435 -10.30 6.57 2.46
N SER A 436 -10.99 7.71 2.51
CA SER A 436 -11.76 8.24 1.37
C SER A 436 -10.87 8.49 0.14
N LEU A 437 -11.26 7.95 -1.03
CA LEU A 437 -10.57 8.16 -2.31
C LEU A 437 -10.99 9.43 -3.07
N ASP A 438 -11.91 10.23 -2.52
CA ASP A 438 -12.44 11.43 -3.18
C ASP A 438 -11.40 12.57 -3.21
N LEU A 439 -10.53 12.50 -4.22
CA LEU A 439 -9.48 13.49 -4.48
C LEU A 439 -10.03 14.91 -4.68
N LEU A 440 -11.21 15.06 -5.30
CA LEU A 440 -11.81 16.37 -5.57
C LEU A 440 -12.20 17.05 -4.26
N ARG A 441 -12.87 16.32 -3.36
CA ARG A 441 -13.22 16.80 -2.03
C ARG A 441 -12.01 17.07 -1.15
N GLU A 442 -10.95 16.27 -1.27
CA GLU A 442 -9.70 16.46 -0.53
C GLU A 442 -8.97 17.75 -0.94
N ILE A 443 -8.90 18.03 -2.26
CA ILE A 443 -8.39 19.30 -2.80
C ILE A 443 -9.24 20.45 -2.25
N ASP A 444 -10.56 20.37 -2.36
CA ASP A 444 -11.46 21.44 -1.91
C ASP A 444 -11.38 21.74 -0.41
N ALA A 445 -11.15 20.73 0.43
CA ALA A 445 -10.97 20.93 1.87
C ALA A 445 -9.69 21.73 2.23
N ILE A 446 -8.73 21.82 1.30
CA ILE A 446 -7.43 22.50 1.48
C ILE A 446 -7.38 23.84 0.71
N THR A 447 -7.92 23.90 -0.50
CA THR A 447 -7.96 25.12 -1.32
C THR A 447 -9.10 26.06 -0.91
N ARG A 448 -10.24 25.50 -0.47
CA ARG A 448 -11.47 26.21 -0.09
C ARG A 448 -11.96 25.77 1.30
N PRO A 449 -11.13 25.90 2.35
CA PRO A 449 -11.50 25.48 3.69
C PRO A 449 -12.77 26.21 4.18
N SER A 450 -13.64 25.47 4.88
CA SER A 450 -14.86 26.01 5.48
C SER A 450 -14.54 27.19 6.42
N ALA A 451 -15.45 28.16 6.54
CA ALA A 451 -15.31 29.31 7.45
C ALA A 451 -15.15 28.92 8.94
N VAL A 452 -15.49 27.69 9.32
CA VAL A 452 -15.29 27.12 10.67
C VAL A 452 -13.88 26.53 10.86
N SER A 453 -13.12 26.35 9.77
CA SER A 453 -11.76 25.82 9.79
C SER A 453 -10.76 26.90 10.19
N LEU A 454 -9.87 26.59 11.15
CA LEU A 454 -8.72 27.43 11.50
C LEU A 454 -7.58 27.39 10.46
N ARG A 455 -7.76 26.68 9.34
CA ARG A 455 -6.73 26.50 8.29
C ARG A 455 -6.87 27.58 7.22
N SER A 456 -5.77 28.26 6.91
CA SER A 456 -5.67 29.13 5.73
C SER A 456 -5.74 28.32 4.44
N ALA A 457 -6.45 28.84 3.43
CA ALA A 457 -6.40 28.32 2.07
C ALA A 457 -4.95 28.26 1.54
N ARG A 458 -4.60 27.18 0.84
CA ARG A 458 -3.31 27.01 0.17
C ARG A 458 -3.43 26.05 -1.01
N PRO A 459 -2.47 26.04 -1.96
CA PRO A 459 -2.41 24.97 -2.96
C PRO A 459 -2.35 23.59 -2.32
N TYR A 460 -3.05 22.65 -2.94
CA TYR A 460 -2.96 21.22 -2.71
C TYR A 460 -1.77 20.64 -3.47
N VAL A 461 -0.87 19.93 -2.79
CA VAL A 461 0.42 19.51 -3.36
C VAL A 461 0.44 17.99 -3.58
N MET A 462 0.47 17.57 -4.84
CA MET A 462 0.62 16.17 -5.24
C MET A 462 2.00 15.91 -5.85
N SER A 463 2.64 14.80 -5.48
CA SER A 463 3.89 14.33 -6.06
C SER A 463 3.72 12.97 -6.70
N ILE A 464 4.34 12.77 -7.86
CA ILE A 464 4.37 11.48 -8.56
C ILE A 464 5.78 10.90 -8.57
N VAL A 465 5.92 9.67 -8.06
CA VAL A 465 7.21 8.98 -7.87
C VAL A 465 7.18 7.57 -8.45
N GLY A 466 8.34 6.91 -8.50
CA GLY A 466 8.49 5.55 -9.05
C GLY A 466 9.75 5.39 -9.89
N VAL A 467 9.92 4.21 -10.49
CA VAL A 467 11.13 3.86 -11.26
C VAL A 467 11.15 4.50 -12.66
N ASN A 468 12.13 4.12 -13.49
CA ASN A 468 12.23 4.57 -14.88
C ASN A 468 11.24 3.81 -15.78
N GLY A 469 10.72 4.45 -16.84
CA GLY A 469 9.90 3.79 -17.86
C GLY A 469 8.43 3.50 -17.52
N VAL A 470 8.00 3.66 -16.27
CA VAL A 470 6.61 3.40 -15.81
C VAL A 470 5.59 4.50 -16.17
N GLY A 471 5.95 5.50 -16.97
CA GLY A 471 4.99 6.52 -17.44
C GLY A 471 4.56 7.57 -16.41
N LYS A 472 5.45 8.01 -15.51
CA LYS A 472 5.17 9.07 -14.51
C LYS A 472 4.63 10.36 -15.12
N SER A 473 5.43 11.00 -15.98
CA SER A 473 5.10 12.26 -16.67
C SER A 473 3.78 12.18 -17.46
N THR A 474 3.50 11.02 -18.07
CA THR A 474 2.25 10.76 -18.81
C THR A 474 1.04 10.69 -17.89
N ASN A 475 1.09 9.89 -16.81
CA ASN A 475 -0.03 9.79 -15.87
C ASN A 475 -0.21 11.07 -15.04
N LEU A 476 0.85 11.84 -14.78
CA LEU A 476 0.75 13.19 -14.23
C LEU A 476 -0.08 14.10 -15.13
N SER A 477 0.15 14.02 -16.45
CA SER A 477 -0.57 14.82 -17.44
C SER A 477 -2.04 14.39 -17.58
N LYS A 478 -2.34 13.09 -17.42
CA LYS A 478 -3.72 12.59 -17.31
C LYS A 478 -4.45 13.13 -16.07
N ILE A 479 -3.80 13.10 -14.90
CA ILE A 479 -4.34 13.68 -13.67
C ILE A 479 -4.54 15.20 -13.84
N CYS A 480 -3.60 15.90 -14.47
CA CYS A 480 -3.77 17.31 -14.81
C CYS A 480 -5.00 17.55 -15.69
N PHE A 481 -5.21 16.74 -16.73
CA PHE A 481 -6.39 16.83 -17.59
C PHE A 481 -7.71 16.64 -16.80
N PHE A 482 -7.77 15.61 -15.96
CA PHE A 482 -8.91 15.38 -15.05
C PHE A 482 -9.20 16.56 -14.11
N LEU A 483 -8.17 17.20 -13.56
CA LEU A 483 -8.32 18.38 -12.70
C LEU A 483 -8.77 19.62 -13.50
N LEU A 484 -8.30 19.78 -14.74
CA LEU A 484 -8.70 20.90 -15.60
C LEU A 484 -10.16 20.78 -16.06
N GLN A 485 -10.68 19.56 -16.29
CA GLN A 485 -12.12 19.35 -16.51
C GLN A 485 -12.97 19.78 -15.30
N ASN A 486 -12.41 19.68 -14.09
CA ASN A 486 -13.00 20.19 -12.85
C ASN A 486 -12.69 21.69 -12.60
N LYS A 487 -12.15 22.40 -13.60
CA LYS A 487 -11.87 23.85 -13.62
C LYS A 487 -10.84 24.33 -12.58
N TYR A 488 -10.01 23.42 -12.06
CA TYR A 488 -8.90 23.80 -11.19
C TYR A 488 -7.79 24.53 -11.95
N ARG A 489 -7.07 25.39 -11.22
CA ARG A 489 -5.84 26.03 -11.64
C ARG A 489 -4.65 25.17 -11.20
N VAL A 490 -3.99 24.52 -12.15
CA VAL A 490 -2.93 23.54 -11.91
C VAL A 490 -1.55 24.10 -12.29
N LEU A 491 -0.59 23.99 -11.37
CA LEU A 491 0.82 24.23 -11.66
C LEU A 491 1.56 22.89 -11.76
N ILE A 492 2.11 22.56 -12.92
CA ILE A 492 3.00 21.40 -13.08
C ILE A 492 4.43 21.83 -12.73
N ALA A 493 5.08 21.13 -11.80
CA ALA A 493 6.46 21.37 -11.41
C ALA A 493 7.39 20.29 -12.01
N ALA A 494 8.34 20.71 -12.84
CA ALA A 494 9.33 19.85 -13.47
C ALA A 494 10.47 19.48 -12.49
N GLY A 495 10.22 18.48 -11.64
CA GLY A 495 11.19 17.93 -10.68
C GLY A 495 12.10 16.82 -11.24
N ASP A 496 11.90 16.35 -12.48
CA ASP A 496 12.90 15.54 -13.19
C ASP A 496 13.97 16.45 -13.81
N THR A 497 14.92 16.88 -12.98
CA THR A 497 16.05 17.73 -13.38
C THR A 497 17.27 16.94 -13.89
N PHE A 498 17.14 15.62 -14.06
CA PHE A 498 18.25 14.71 -14.36
C PHE A 498 18.12 14.04 -15.73
N ARG A 499 16.92 13.62 -16.14
CA ARG A 499 16.69 12.96 -17.42
C ARG A 499 16.57 14.00 -18.55
N SER A 500 17.52 13.97 -19.49
CA SER A 500 17.44 14.78 -20.71
C SER A 500 16.11 14.57 -21.45
N GLY A 501 15.48 15.65 -21.91
CA GLY A 501 14.17 15.65 -22.57
C GLY A 501 12.96 15.60 -21.63
N ALA A 502 13.13 15.43 -20.31
CA ALA A 502 12.00 15.35 -19.38
C ALA A 502 11.25 16.67 -19.21
N VAL A 503 11.98 17.79 -19.20
CA VAL A 503 11.40 19.14 -19.06
C VAL A 503 10.64 19.49 -20.35
N GLU A 504 11.21 19.20 -21.52
CA GLU A 504 10.58 19.42 -22.82
C GLU A 504 9.34 18.52 -23.00
N GLN A 505 9.37 17.28 -22.52
CA GLN A 505 8.20 16.39 -22.51
C GLN A 505 7.04 17.00 -21.71
N LEU A 506 7.31 17.53 -20.50
CA LEU A 506 6.28 18.22 -19.71
C LEU A 506 5.82 19.52 -20.36
N ALA A 507 6.71 20.26 -21.03
CA ALA A 507 6.35 21.48 -21.77
C ALA A 507 5.40 21.19 -22.94
N VAL A 508 5.60 20.09 -23.68
CA VAL A 508 4.66 19.63 -24.71
C VAL A 508 3.32 19.24 -24.09
N HIS A 509 3.32 18.51 -22.97
CA HIS A 509 2.08 18.16 -22.27
C HIS A 509 1.31 19.40 -21.80
N VAL A 510 1.97 20.34 -21.12
CA VAL A 510 1.38 21.61 -20.66
C VAL A 510 0.83 22.42 -21.82
N ARG A 511 1.58 22.54 -22.93
CA ARG A 511 1.09 23.23 -24.13
C ARG A 511 -0.21 22.61 -24.65
N ASN A 512 -0.22 21.30 -24.86
CA ASN A 512 -1.40 20.60 -25.39
C ASN A 512 -2.59 20.71 -24.43
N LEU A 513 -2.37 20.63 -23.12
CA LEU A 513 -3.40 20.81 -22.11
C LEU A 513 -3.94 22.24 -22.06
N THR A 514 -3.09 23.26 -22.23
CA THR A 514 -3.51 24.67 -22.38
C THR A 514 -4.37 24.87 -23.63
N GLU A 515 -3.96 24.31 -24.77
CA GLU A 515 -4.71 24.40 -26.04
C GLU A 515 -6.09 23.72 -25.93
N LEU A 516 -6.19 22.56 -25.25
CA LEU A 516 -7.47 21.88 -24.99
C LEU A 516 -8.38 22.68 -24.04
N THR A 517 -7.84 23.23 -22.95
CA THR A 517 -8.65 23.77 -21.84
C THR A 517 -8.93 25.26 -21.93
N ALA A 518 -8.38 25.95 -22.94
CA ALA A 518 -8.60 27.37 -23.23
C ALA A 518 -10.09 27.78 -23.38
N ARG A 519 -10.99 26.83 -23.66
CA ARG A 519 -12.45 27.05 -23.76
C ARG A 519 -13.25 26.61 -22.54
N GLU A 520 -12.63 25.88 -21.61
CA GLU A 520 -13.32 25.14 -20.54
C GLU A 520 -13.15 25.77 -19.16
N GLY A 521 -12.19 26.70 -19.02
CA GLY A 521 -11.99 27.54 -17.84
C GLY A 521 -10.93 27.04 -16.84
N GLY A 522 -10.40 25.83 -17.04
CA GLY A 522 -9.19 25.38 -16.34
C GLY A 522 -7.95 26.18 -16.77
N LYS A 523 -6.97 26.33 -15.88
CA LYS A 523 -5.65 26.92 -16.21
C LYS A 523 -4.55 25.94 -15.86
N VAL A 524 -3.62 25.68 -16.78
CA VAL A 524 -2.36 24.97 -16.51
C VAL A 524 -1.15 25.84 -16.79
N GLU A 525 -0.09 25.68 -15.99
CA GLU A 525 1.19 26.37 -16.17
C GLU A 525 2.37 25.47 -15.78
N LEU A 526 3.55 25.68 -16.38
CA LEU A 526 4.76 24.90 -16.11
C LEU A 526 5.76 25.69 -15.27
N TYR A 527 6.12 25.16 -14.11
CA TYR A 527 7.24 25.63 -13.31
C TYR A 527 8.50 24.80 -13.57
N GLN A 528 9.57 25.44 -14.03
CA GLN A 528 10.85 24.78 -14.35
C GLN A 528 12.04 25.68 -13.98
N LYS A 529 13.18 25.05 -13.64
CA LYS A 529 14.48 25.73 -13.42
C LYS A 529 15.63 25.19 -14.27
N GLY A 530 15.29 24.42 -15.31
CA GLY A 530 16.24 23.70 -16.16
C GLY A 530 16.92 22.52 -15.47
N TYR A 531 17.88 21.92 -16.17
CA TYR A 531 18.59 20.72 -15.75
C TYR A 531 19.64 20.96 -14.64
N GLY A 532 19.99 19.91 -13.90
CA GLY A 532 21.05 19.93 -12.89
C GLY A 532 20.71 20.68 -11.59
N LYS A 533 19.44 21.08 -11.38
CA LYS A 533 18.98 21.70 -10.14
C LYS A 533 18.51 20.66 -9.12
N ASP A 534 18.57 20.99 -7.83
CA ASP A 534 18.04 20.15 -6.76
C ASP A 534 16.50 20.08 -6.84
N ALA A 535 15.96 18.91 -7.13
CA ALA A 535 14.52 18.67 -7.27
C ALA A 535 13.72 19.06 -6.03
N ALA A 536 14.28 18.93 -4.81
CA ALA A 536 13.62 19.35 -3.59
C ALA A 536 13.45 20.87 -3.50
N GLN A 537 14.43 21.64 -4.02
CA GLN A 537 14.34 23.11 -4.11
C GLN A 537 13.38 23.54 -5.21
N VAL A 538 13.42 22.90 -6.39
CA VAL A 538 12.48 23.19 -7.49
C VAL A 538 11.04 22.98 -7.03
N ALA A 539 10.75 21.88 -6.32
CA ALA A 539 9.42 21.61 -5.78
C ALA A 539 8.98 22.61 -4.71
N ARG A 540 9.84 22.92 -3.72
CA ARG A 540 9.54 23.94 -2.69
C ARG A 540 9.23 25.30 -3.30
N ASP A 541 10.04 25.73 -4.25
CA ASP A 541 9.91 27.04 -4.88
C ASP A 541 8.69 27.08 -5.84
N ALA A 542 8.31 25.93 -6.44
CA ALA A 542 7.06 25.79 -7.18
C ALA A 542 5.82 25.92 -6.27
N VAL A 543 5.83 25.30 -5.08
CA VAL A 543 4.73 25.43 -4.11
C VAL A 543 4.59 26.87 -3.62
N ALA A 544 5.70 27.57 -3.39
CA ALA A 544 5.67 29.01 -3.04
C ALA A 544 5.13 29.87 -4.20
N HIS A 545 5.53 29.59 -5.44
CA HIS A 545 5.01 30.26 -6.63
C HIS A 545 3.52 29.99 -6.84
N ALA A 546 3.06 28.75 -6.63
CA ALA A 546 1.66 28.37 -6.71
C ALA A 546 0.78 29.15 -5.71
N ALA A 547 1.24 29.26 -4.45
CA ALA A 547 0.54 30.01 -3.42
C ALA A 547 0.45 31.51 -3.77
N ALA A 548 1.55 32.12 -4.24
CA ALA A 548 1.57 33.52 -4.67
C ALA A 548 0.72 33.77 -5.93
N GLY A 549 0.66 32.81 -6.86
CA GLY A 549 -0.15 32.89 -8.08
C GLY A 549 -1.63 32.52 -7.89
N GLY A 550 -2.03 32.02 -6.72
CA GLY A 550 -3.39 31.55 -6.46
C GLY A 550 -3.77 30.30 -7.27
N PHE A 551 -2.85 29.35 -7.42
CA PHE A 551 -3.15 28.04 -8.01
C PHE A 551 -3.78 27.11 -6.98
N ASP A 552 -4.71 26.27 -7.41
CA ASP A 552 -5.42 25.31 -6.56
C ASP A 552 -4.57 24.06 -6.32
N VAL A 553 -3.88 23.56 -7.35
CA VAL A 553 -3.14 22.29 -7.29
C VAL A 553 -1.72 22.46 -7.83
N VAL A 554 -0.75 21.83 -7.16
CA VAL A 554 0.62 21.64 -7.65
C VAL A 554 0.84 20.16 -7.94
N LEU A 555 1.21 19.81 -9.18
CA LEU A 555 1.57 18.46 -9.58
C LEU A 555 3.08 18.37 -9.82
N ILE A 556 3.80 17.61 -9.00
CA ILE A 556 5.26 17.50 -9.08
C ILE A 556 5.63 16.19 -9.79
N ASP A 557 6.20 16.28 -10.99
CA ASP A 557 6.85 15.13 -11.64
C ASP A 557 8.25 14.96 -11.06
N THR A 558 8.66 13.73 -10.78
CA THR A 558 9.99 13.45 -10.21
C THR A 558 10.82 12.56 -11.11
N ALA A 559 12.14 12.71 -11.06
CA ALA A 559 13.06 11.82 -11.74
C ALA A 559 12.78 10.35 -11.38
N GLY A 560 12.84 9.47 -12.37
CA GLY A 560 12.75 8.03 -12.12
C GLY A 560 14.00 7.53 -11.39
N ARG A 561 13.81 6.77 -10.32
CA ARG A 561 14.90 6.32 -9.43
C ARG A 561 15.04 4.81 -9.49
N ARG A 562 16.27 4.31 -9.39
CA ARG A 562 16.51 2.89 -9.13
C ARG A 562 16.22 2.63 -7.66
N HIS A 563 15.27 1.75 -7.37
CA HIS A 563 14.79 1.50 -6.01
C HIS A 563 15.88 0.95 -5.07
N ASN A 564 16.94 0.36 -5.63
CA ASN A 564 18.10 -0.19 -4.92
C ASN A 564 19.28 0.80 -4.79
N ASP A 565 19.17 2.03 -5.30
CA ASP A 565 20.20 3.05 -5.16
C ASP A 565 19.91 3.96 -3.96
N GLN A 566 20.55 3.67 -2.83
CA GLN A 566 20.36 4.41 -1.58
C GLN A 566 20.65 5.93 -1.71
N ARG A 567 21.52 6.37 -2.63
CA ARG A 567 21.80 7.79 -2.85
C ARG A 567 20.63 8.48 -3.54
N LEU A 568 20.02 7.82 -4.51
CA LEU A 568 18.80 8.32 -5.15
C LEU A 568 17.60 8.29 -4.19
N MET A 569 17.47 7.24 -3.37
CA MET A 569 16.33 7.08 -2.47
C MET A 569 16.39 8.04 -1.27
N SER A 570 17.55 8.23 -0.63
CA SER A 570 17.70 9.16 0.52
C SER A 570 17.37 10.63 0.22
N SER A 571 17.42 11.06 -1.05
CA SER A 571 16.96 12.40 -1.43
C SER A 571 15.42 12.58 -1.40
N LEU A 572 14.65 11.50 -1.28
CA LEU A 572 13.18 11.54 -1.20
C LEU A 572 12.66 12.07 0.14
N GLU A 573 13.32 11.75 1.25
CA GLU A 573 13.00 12.32 2.58
C GLU A 573 13.19 13.84 2.58
N LYS A 574 14.32 14.34 2.04
CA LYS A 574 14.55 15.79 1.87
C LYS A 574 13.46 16.42 1.00
N PHE A 575 13.08 15.76 -0.08
CA PHE A 575 12.00 16.21 -0.97
C PHE A 575 10.65 16.29 -0.23
N ALA A 576 10.26 15.27 0.52
CA ALA A 576 9.00 15.26 1.28
C ALA A 576 8.99 16.38 2.34
N ASN A 577 10.10 16.58 3.05
CA ASN A 577 10.22 17.66 4.04
C ASN A 577 10.16 19.07 3.42
N PHE A 578 10.68 19.24 2.20
CA PHE A 578 10.76 20.56 1.53
C PHE A 578 9.49 20.91 0.77
N ALA A 579 8.92 19.95 0.01
CA ALA A 579 7.71 20.16 -0.77
C ALA A 579 6.42 19.98 0.05
N ARG A 580 6.48 19.20 1.14
CA ARG A 580 5.35 18.83 2.01
C ARG A 580 4.09 18.40 1.23
N PRO A 581 4.18 17.36 0.39
CA PRO A 581 3.07 16.92 -0.44
C PRO A 581 1.92 16.35 0.41
N ASP A 582 0.71 16.84 0.13
CA ASP A 582 -0.56 16.31 0.62
C ASP A 582 -0.78 14.88 0.12
N LYS A 583 -0.40 14.59 -1.14
CA LYS A 583 -0.47 13.24 -1.69
C LYS A 583 0.77 12.83 -2.48
N ILE A 584 1.37 11.69 -2.13
CA ILE A 584 2.47 11.03 -2.83
C ILE A 584 1.92 9.78 -3.51
N LEU A 585 1.90 9.80 -4.83
CA LEU A 585 1.46 8.67 -5.65
C LEU A 585 2.66 7.98 -6.30
N MET A 586 2.81 6.68 -6.07
CA MET A 586 3.79 5.86 -6.78
C MET A 586 3.18 5.27 -8.05
N VAL A 587 3.84 5.49 -9.20
CA VAL A 587 3.44 4.83 -10.45
C VAL A 587 4.11 3.47 -10.53
N GLY A 588 3.29 2.42 -10.52
CA GLY A 588 3.68 1.05 -10.84
C GLY A 588 3.36 0.71 -12.29
N GLU A 589 3.95 -0.36 -12.80
CA GLU A 589 3.63 -0.93 -14.11
C GLU A 589 2.98 -2.31 -13.93
N ALA A 590 1.83 -2.51 -14.55
CA ALA A 590 1.04 -3.73 -14.34
C ALA A 590 1.79 -5.03 -14.69
N LEU A 591 2.66 -4.99 -15.71
CA LEU A 591 3.47 -6.14 -16.16
C LEU A 591 4.52 -6.60 -15.14
N VAL A 592 5.00 -5.71 -14.28
CA VAL A 592 6.15 -5.98 -13.42
C VAL A 592 5.67 -6.67 -12.14
N GLY A 593 5.89 -7.99 -12.03
CA GLY A 593 5.45 -8.81 -10.89
C GLY A 593 6.23 -8.56 -9.60
N THR A 594 7.09 -9.49 -9.20
CA THR A 594 7.77 -9.47 -7.88
C THR A 594 8.67 -8.26 -7.65
N ASP A 595 9.27 -7.69 -8.70
CA ASP A 595 10.13 -6.50 -8.56
C ASP A 595 9.32 -5.26 -8.11
N SER A 596 8.04 -5.14 -8.50
CA SER A 596 7.15 -4.05 -8.06
C SER A 596 6.95 -4.04 -6.54
N VAL A 597 6.91 -5.21 -5.90
CA VAL A 597 6.81 -5.33 -4.43
C VAL A 597 8.06 -4.77 -3.75
N ALA A 598 9.24 -5.14 -4.25
CA ALA A 598 10.51 -4.61 -3.73
C ALA A 598 10.63 -3.10 -3.98
N GLN A 599 10.24 -2.63 -5.17
CA GLN A 599 10.17 -1.20 -5.47
C GLN A 599 9.28 -0.46 -4.46
N ALA A 600 8.04 -0.91 -4.26
CA ALA A 600 7.07 -0.23 -3.42
C ALA A 600 7.49 -0.17 -1.95
N ARG A 601 8.01 -1.27 -1.39
CA ARG A 601 8.58 -1.30 -0.03
C ARG A 601 9.73 -0.29 0.13
N ASN A 602 10.66 -0.26 -0.83
CA ASN A 602 11.81 0.66 -0.80
C ASN A 602 11.40 2.12 -0.99
N PHE A 603 10.43 2.43 -1.85
CA PHE A 603 9.89 3.79 -1.99
C PHE A 603 9.16 4.24 -0.72
N ASN A 604 8.32 3.39 -0.11
CA ASN A 604 7.60 3.73 1.11
C ASN A 604 8.57 4.03 2.28
N ALA A 605 9.63 3.22 2.44
CA ALA A 605 10.64 3.43 3.47
C ALA A 605 11.53 4.67 3.23
N ALA A 606 11.75 5.07 1.97
CA ALA A 606 12.68 6.15 1.62
C ALA A 606 12.17 7.58 1.92
N PHE A 607 10.91 7.73 2.30
CA PHE A 607 10.34 9.00 2.75
C PHE A 607 10.52 9.26 4.26
N GLY A 608 11.10 8.29 4.99
CA GLY A 608 11.35 8.39 6.43
C GLY A 608 10.15 8.02 7.28
N ALA A 609 10.28 8.11 8.60
CA ALA A 609 9.22 7.72 9.54
C ALA A 609 8.00 8.67 9.55
N ALA A 610 8.17 9.91 9.06
CA ALA A 610 7.13 10.94 9.11
C ALA A 610 6.18 10.97 7.90
N ARG A 611 6.50 10.23 6.82
CA ARG A 611 5.73 10.26 5.57
C ARG A 611 5.88 8.94 4.82
N GLY A 612 4.78 8.40 4.31
CA GLY A 612 4.76 7.26 3.38
C GLY A 612 4.16 7.62 2.01
N LEU A 613 3.93 6.59 1.19
CA LEU A 613 3.06 6.67 0.00
C LEU A 613 1.59 6.68 0.43
N ASP A 614 0.74 7.44 -0.25
CA ASP A 614 -0.72 7.44 -0.01
C ASP A 614 -1.49 6.62 -1.04
N GLY A 615 -0.86 6.31 -2.17
CA GLY A 615 -1.54 5.63 -3.25
C GLY A 615 -0.64 5.15 -4.37
N PHE A 616 -1.15 4.17 -5.13
CA PHE A 616 -0.59 3.75 -6.40
C PHE A 616 -1.40 4.27 -7.59
N ILE A 617 -0.68 4.58 -8.67
CA ILE A 617 -1.21 4.68 -10.02
C ILE A 617 -0.66 3.48 -10.79
N ILE A 618 -1.51 2.69 -11.43
CA ILE A 618 -1.06 1.48 -12.11
C ILE A 618 -1.13 1.70 -13.61
N SER A 619 0.02 1.80 -14.23
CA SER A 619 0.19 2.10 -15.66
C SER A 619 0.18 0.83 -16.52
N LYS A 620 -0.13 1.02 -17.81
CA LYS A 620 -0.10 0.00 -18.86
C LYS A 620 -1.05 -1.18 -18.60
N CYS A 621 -2.18 -0.96 -17.93
CA CYS A 621 -3.15 -2.02 -17.65
C CYS A 621 -3.82 -2.59 -18.91
N ASP A 622 -3.82 -1.82 -19.99
CA ASP A 622 -4.15 -2.26 -21.36
C ASP A 622 -3.29 -3.44 -21.85
N THR A 623 -2.06 -3.59 -21.33
CA THR A 623 -1.09 -4.59 -21.82
C THR A 623 -1.15 -5.95 -21.11
N VAL A 624 -1.79 -6.06 -19.94
CA VAL A 624 -1.72 -7.28 -19.09
C VAL A 624 -2.88 -8.26 -19.26
N GLY A 625 -3.96 -7.87 -19.96
CA GLY A 625 -5.14 -8.72 -20.18
C GLY A 625 -5.83 -9.12 -18.87
N THR A 626 -5.55 -10.32 -18.36
CA THR A 626 -6.09 -10.83 -17.07
C THR A 626 -5.03 -10.97 -15.96
N MET A 627 -3.76 -10.66 -16.23
CA MET A 627 -2.65 -10.77 -15.27
C MET A 627 -2.56 -9.55 -14.36
N VAL A 628 -3.60 -9.32 -13.56
CA VAL A 628 -3.75 -8.11 -12.71
C VAL A 628 -3.20 -8.29 -11.28
N GLY A 629 -2.55 -9.43 -10.97
CA GLY A 629 -2.06 -9.78 -9.64
C GLY A 629 -0.97 -8.88 -9.04
N THR A 630 -0.32 -8.07 -9.86
CA THR A 630 0.60 -7.00 -9.40
C THR A 630 -0.10 -6.03 -8.44
N LEU A 631 -1.39 -5.75 -8.67
CA LEU A 631 -2.22 -4.86 -7.84
C LEU A 631 -2.30 -5.37 -6.40
N VAL A 632 -2.75 -6.63 -6.25
CA VAL A 632 -2.84 -7.36 -4.98
C VAL A 632 -1.50 -7.38 -4.28
N SER A 633 -0.44 -7.66 -5.03
CA SER A 633 0.92 -7.78 -4.51
C SER A 633 1.43 -6.46 -3.92
N LEU A 634 1.15 -5.34 -4.57
CA LEU A 634 1.51 -3.99 -4.11
C LEU A 634 0.75 -3.60 -2.84
N VAL A 635 -0.58 -3.76 -2.84
CA VAL A 635 -1.43 -3.43 -1.68
C VAL A 635 -1.06 -4.30 -0.48
N HIS A 636 -1.01 -5.62 -0.64
CA HIS A 636 -0.60 -6.57 0.42
C HIS A 636 0.79 -6.26 0.99
N ALA A 637 1.75 -5.82 0.17
CA ALA A 637 3.12 -5.60 0.61
C ALA A 637 3.37 -4.27 1.32
N THR A 638 2.43 -3.31 1.24
CA THR A 638 2.62 -1.92 1.71
C THR A 638 1.45 -1.34 2.51
N ASN A 639 0.26 -1.96 2.44
CA ASN A 639 -1.02 -1.43 2.92
C ASN A 639 -1.41 -0.07 2.29
N VAL A 640 -0.89 0.23 1.10
CA VAL A 640 -1.17 1.46 0.34
C VAL A 640 -2.14 1.14 -0.81
N PRO A 641 -3.26 1.86 -0.96
CA PRO A 641 -4.29 1.53 -1.94
C PRO A 641 -3.92 1.90 -3.38
N VAL A 642 -4.59 1.28 -4.35
CA VAL A 642 -4.57 1.74 -5.75
C VAL A 642 -5.68 2.77 -5.94
N LEU A 643 -5.35 3.95 -6.48
CA LEU A 643 -6.32 5.02 -6.74
C LEU A 643 -6.74 5.06 -8.21
N PHE A 644 -5.74 5.04 -9.10
CA PHE A 644 -5.95 5.23 -10.53
C PHE A 644 -5.32 4.14 -11.36
N VAL A 645 -5.95 3.84 -12.48
CA VAL A 645 -5.46 2.89 -13.49
C VAL A 645 -5.29 3.60 -14.83
N GLY A 646 -4.11 3.49 -15.41
CA GLY A 646 -3.79 3.98 -16.75
C GLY A 646 -4.00 2.89 -17.79
N VAL A 647 -4.95 3.10 -18.70
CA VAL A 647 -5.45 2.11 -19.69
C VAL A 647 -5.08 2.45 -21.14
N GLY A 648 -3.96 3.15 -21.33
CA GLY A 648 -3.53 3.66 -22.64
C GLY A 648 -2.58 4.85 -22.53
N GLN A 649 -2.45 5.64 -23.61
CA GLN A 649 -1.48 6.75 -23.72
C GLN A 649 -2.11 8.15 -23.81
N HIS A 650 -3.39 8.26 -24.19
CA HIS A 650 -4.09 9.54 -24.31
C HIS A 650 -4.49 10.11 -22.94
N TYR A 651 -4.83 11.40 -22.87
CA TYR A 651 -5.20 12.04 -21.60
C TYR A 651 -6.48 11.47 -20.97
N SER A 652 -7.39 10.96 -21.80
CA SER A 652 -8.60 10.22 -21.43
C SER A 652 -8.34 8.87 -20.77
N ASP A 653 -7.13 8.31 -20.87
CA ASP A 653 -6.88 6.89 -20.59
C ASP A 653 -6.53 6.68 -19.10
N LEU A 654 -7.35 7.28 -18.23
CA LEU A 654 -7.27 7.21 -16.78
C LEU A 654 -8.64 6.78 -16.22
N ARG A 655 -8.65 5.79 -15.33
CA ARG A 655 -9.85 5.31 -14.64
C ARG A 655 -9.62 5.33 -13.14
N ASN A 656 -10.70 5.41 -12.36
CA ASN A 656 -10.65 5.03 -10.96
C ASN A 656 -10.39 3.52 -10.86
N PHE A 657 -9.69 3.12 -9.80
CA PHE A 657 -9.54 1.71 -9.47
C PHE A 657 -10.85 1.12 -8.93
N SER A 658 -11.41 0.13 -9.63
CA SER A 658 -12.47 -0.71 -9.06
C SER A 658 -11.88 -1.94 -8.40
N VAL A 659 -12.26 -2.16 -7.13
CA VAL A 659 -11.98 -3.38 -6.38
C VAL A 659 -12.66 -4.58 -7.01
N LYS A 660 -13.96 -4.44 -7.36
CA LYS A 660 -14.78 -5.50 -7.94
C LYS A 660 -14.14 -6.02 -9.24
N TRP A 661 -13.81 -5.12 -10.17
CA TRP A 661 -13.05 -5.43 -11.39
C TRP A 661 -11.83 -6.30 -11.12
N ALA A 662 -11.00 -5.89 -10.17
CA ALA A 662 -9.75 -6.58 -9.86
C ALA A 662 -10.02 -8.00 -9.36
N VAL A 663 -10.98 -8.15 -8.43
CA VAL A 663 -11.35 -9.45 -7.85
C VAL A 663 -11.94 -10.39 -8.91
N GLU A 664 -12.86 -9.91 -9.76
CA GLU A 664 -13.40 -10.69 -10.88
C GLU A 664 -12.30 -11.12 -11.87
N LYS A 665 -11.37 -10.21 -12.21
CA LYS A 665 -10.23 -10.55 -13.08
C LYS A 665 -9.25 -11.53 -12.44
N LEU A 666 -9.09 -11.52 -11.13
CA LEU A 666 -8.24 -12.46 -10.40
C LEU A 666 -8.85 -13.85 -10.28
N LEU A 667 -10.16 -13.95 -10.04
CA LEU A 667 -10.86 -15.21 -9.80
C LEU A 667 -11.47 -15.84 -11.07
N SER A 668 -11.50 -15.12 -12.18
CA SER A 668 -11.98 -15.65 -13.47
C SER A 668 -11.11 -16.81 -13.98
N SER A 669 -11.75 -17.93 -14.29
CA SER A 669 -11.15 -19.04 -15.04
C SER A 669 -10.53 -18.53 -16.35
N SER A 670 -9.29 -18.95 -16.63
CA SER A 670 -8.56 -18.59 -17.86
C SER A 670 -9.17 -19.21 -19.11
#